data_AF-A0A1F6P1U4-F1
#
_entry.id   AF-A0A1F6P1U4-F1
#
_cell.length_a   1.000
_cell.length_b   1.000
_cell.length_c   1.000
_cell.angle_alpha   90.00
_cell.angle_beta   90.00
_cell.angle_gamma   90.00
#
_symmetry.space_group_name_H-M   'P 1'
#
loop_
_entity.id
_entity.type
_entity.pdbx_description
1 polymer ?
#
loop_
_entity_poly.entity_id
_entity_poly.type
_entity_poly.pdbx_seq_one_letter_code
_entity_poly.pdbx_strand_id
1 'polypeptide(L)'
;MSKQGSIWRKWDLHVHTPASVLNNGFGSNWDVYVQKLFKTLIEKEIAVVGITDYFNIDGYKKIKEDYLGNQTKLQELFTAGEIIKINEMLVLPNIEFRSNVFVGQNSINFHVLFSEEITIKDIEEKFLHEIDFRYEADPQQADKMRKLKEANLIELGQRLKSEHTQFASDSDIFVGMMNAVVDDSQVTGVLTSKESIFGGKYVFVVMADEDLSAIDWNSRDHQTRKVLTQKSDLLFSSNEKTRNWSLGKNPYKEGAEKFIAEFKTLKPCIHGSDAHGFNFIAHPCAKRGDATHNCENNPNDCELRFCWIKADPTFEGLRQLTYEPEDRVYIGETNPTSIKSNYTIKSVKISESTIDSELTIKETEFDLNSSLVSVTGGKGSGKTAFVDLIASCYKDRCHTKDKNSFVGRIADSSPNIEITLTFGDGSIFSKKVTENKFFENSEIVYIAQGELETYIGDNSDLDNYINRLIFESSLINNTVKSFEFNQIQASIDLDKKSLESKNALISKLEGGTDEAAIQAVSIEKKQLEADKKDIIARISDSAKKQTGANNLIAQQSQLAISKLKEQKDSLLNIQEYIGEAVLFIENDIVAFNLKVGFINGFLVKLGKDVKVDLITYPTLENLKTLNTQIQAQLNQVVQCIEKSQKEIDNLASGVKDHAKLLDKQKDIDQALSKTEKKEDNLKKNQDLLVVELTNRNNLFKQLLKNTLLLKQKYEEIIALFSENKDVVLSDLSFGVKINYNQSEFLEGVEDVLDQRRKGAKASDAALIFADLFTAVNNFVGGDETKIEPLFSEISKIEKENKDKIRNSQAISKTDFYNLLYKSYFNVVPLVKYKKTQLHKLSLGQKATVLIKIYLAQGDKPIIIDSHDDH
;
A
#
# COMPACT_ATOMS: atom_id res chain seq x y z
N MET A 1 -18.20 4.52 -32.46
CA MET A 1 -17.27 4.43 -31.32
C MET A 1 -17.99 3.88 -30.12
N SER A 2 -17.34 3.01 -29.35
CA SER A 2 -17.91 2.47 -28.13
C SER A 2 -18.02 3.55 -27.05
N LYS A 3 -19.13 3.58 -26.32
CA LYS A 3 -19.29 4.45 -25.14
C LYS A 3 -18.37 4.04 -23.97
N GLN A 4 -17.83 2.81 -23.99
CA GLN A 4 -16.96 2.23 -22.95
C GLN A 4 -15.45 2.39 -23.24
N GLY A 5 -15.09 3.06 -24.34
CA GLY A 5 -13.71 3.12 -24.83
C GLY A 5 -13.23 1.79 -25.42
N SER A 6 -11.90 1.60 -25.47
CA SER A 6 -11.29 0.39 -26.05
C SER A 6 -11.53 -0.84 -25.18
N ILE A 7 -12.27 -1.82 -25.72
CA ILE A 7 -12.46 -3.15 -25.14
C ILE A 7 -11.93 -4.23 -26.09
N TRP A 8 -11.70 -5.43 -25.57
CA TRP A 8 -11.28 -6.58 -26.36
C TRP A 8 -12.42 -7.10 -27.23
N ARG A 9 -12.16 -7.23 -28.54
CA ARG A 9 -13.08 -7.79 -29.52
C ARG A 9 -12.35 -8.79 -30.41
N LYS A 10 -13.04 -9.80 -30.94
CA LYS A 10 -12.45 -10.73 -31.90
C LYS A 10 -12.47 -10.12 -33.30
N TRP A 11 -11.33 -10.19 -33.98
CA TRP A 11 -11.14 -9.72 -35.35
C TRP A 11 -10.66 -10.92 -36.17
N ASP A 12 -11.23 -11.12 -37.36
CA ASP A 12 -10.77 -12.13 -38.31
C ASP A 12 -10.35 -11.45 -39.60
N LEU A 13 -9.06 -11.14 -39.70
CA LEU A 13 -8.54 -10.30 -40.78
C LEU A 13 -8.14 -11.05 -42.04
N HIS A 14 -8.41 -12.36 -42.12
CA HIS A 14 -7.96 -13.22 -43.22
C HIS A 14 -9.06 -14.23 -43.59
N VAL A 15 -10.06 -13.79 -44.37
CA VAL A 15 -11.16 -14.65 -44.85
C VAL A 15 -11.29 -14.54 -46.36
N HIS A 16 -11.14 -15.65 -47.08
CA HIS A 16 -11.30 -15.67 -48.53
C HIS A 16 -12.76 -15.72 -48.97
N THR A 17 -12.99 -15.39 -50.23
CA THR A 17 -14.32 -15.38 -50.86
C THR A 17 -14.39 -16.33 -52.05
N PRO A 18 -15.59 -16.56 -52.64
CA PRO A 18 -15.71 -17.23 -53.93
C PRO A 18 -14.91 -16.58 -55.08
N ALA A 19 -14.47 -15.33 -54.95
CA ALA A 19 -13.61 -14.65 -55.92
C ALA A 19 -12.11 -15.02 -55.78
N SER A 20 -11.71 -15.72 -54.72
CA SER A 20 -10.34 -16.20 -54.53
C SER A 20 -10.03 -17.41 -55.43
N VAL A 21 -9.68 -17.13 -56.68
CA VAL A 21 -9.47 -18.13 -57.75
C VAL A 21 -8.48 -19.24 -57.38
N LEU A 22 -7.40 -18.91 -56.66
CA LEU A 22 -6.33 -19.88 -56.37
C LEU A 22 -6.74 -20.98 -55.40
N ASN A 23 -7.76 -20.74 -54.57
CA ASN A 23 -8.24 -21.71 -53.60
C ASN A 23 -9.67 -21.38 -53.16
N ASN A 24 -10.66 -21.83 -53.96
CA ASN A 24 -12.08 -21.61 -53.68
C ASN A 24 -12.78 -22.91 -53.27
N GLY A 25 -13.03 -23.08 -51.97
CA GLY A 25 -13.86 -24.15 -51.40
C GLY A 25 -15.29 -23.71 -51.05
N PHE A 26 -15.73 -22.52 -51.46
CA PHE A 26 -17.06 -21.98 -51.18
C PHE A 26 -18.08 -22.23 -52.30
N GLY A 27 -17.60 -22.61 -53.50
CA GLY A 27 -18.42 -22.75 -54.69
C GLY A 27 -18.76 -21.39 -55.32
N SER A 28 -19.85 -21.33 -56.11
CA SER A 28 -20.23 -20.13 -56.88
C SER A 28 -21.51 -19.44 -56.38
N ASN A 29 -22.20 -20.01 -55.39
CA ASN A 29 -23.44 -19.44 -54.85
C ASN A 29 -23.15 -18.39 -53.77
N TRP A 30 -23.15 -17.12 -54.18
CA TRP A 30 -22.87 -15.98 -53.31
C TRP A 30 -23.87 -15.79 -52.18
N ASP A 31 -25.16 -16.07 -52.38
CA ASP A 31 -26.16 -15.94 -51.32
C ASP A 31 -25.91 -16.93 -50.19
N VAL A 32 -25.57 -18.18 -50.54
CA VAL A 32 -25.16 -19.21 -49.56
C VAL A 32 -23.87 -18.80 -48.87
N TYR A 33 -22.91 -18.24 -49.60
CA TYR A 33 -21.65 -17.76 -49.02
C TYR A 33 -21.86 -16.64 -48.01
N VAL A 34 -22.52 -15.56 -48.42
CA VAL A 34 -22.77 -14.39 -47.57
C VAL A 34 -23.60 -14.76 -46.35
N GLN A 35 -24.62 -15.60 -46.52
CA GLN A 35 -25.44 -16.07 -45.41
C GLN A 35 -24.62 -16.86 -44.39
N LYS A 36 -23.78 -17.80 -44.84
CA LYS A 36 -22.92 -18.59 -43.93
C LYS A 36 -21.85 -17.73 -43.28
N LEU A 37 -21.19 -16.85 -44.04
CA LEU A 37 -20.18 -15.93 -43.53
C LEU A 37 -20.72 -15.14 -42.34
N PHE A 38 -21.76 -14.32 -42.53
CA PHE A 38 -22.23 -13.43 -41.47
C PHE A 38 -22.89 -14.18 -40.31
N LYS A 39 -23.59 -15.30 -40.56
CA LYS A 39 -24.12 -16.11 -39.46
C LYS A 39 -23.01 -16.69 -38.57
N THR A 40 -21.95 -17.21 -39.18
CA THR A 40 -20.78 -17.70 -38.43
C THR A 40 -20.05 -16.58 -37.70
N LEU A 41 -19.86 -15.42 -38.33
CA LEU A 41 -19.26 -14.24 -37.66
C LEU A 41 -20.09 -13.78 -36.45
N ILE A 42 -21.42 -13.78 -36.56
CA ILE A 42 -22.33 -13.45 -35.45
C ILE A 42 -22.22 -14.50 -34.34
N GLU A 43 -22.24 -15.79 -34.68
CA GLU A 43 -22.13 -16.90 -33.72
C GLU A 43 -20.81 -16.86 -32.95
N LYS A 44 -19.70 -16.54 -33.64
CA LYS A 44 -18.36 -16.47 -33.05
C LYS A 44 -18.03 -15.13 -32.41
N GLU A 45 -18.94 -14.16 -32.48
CA GLU A 45 -18.77 -12.79 -31.95
C GLU A 45 -17.59 -12.04 -32.59
N ILE A 46 -17.42 -12.18 -33.90
CA ILE A 46 -16.41 -11.44 -34.68
C ILE A 46 -16.92 -10.02 -34.92
N ALA A 47 -16.15 -9.01 -34.52
CA ALA A 47 -16.50 -7.60 -34.68
C ALA A 47 -15.94 -6.98 -35.97
N VAL A 48 -14.84 -7.53 -36.50
CA VAL A 48 -14.17 -7.05 -37.70
C VAL A 48 -13.77 -8.22 -38.58
N VAL A 49 -14.06 -8.14 -39.87
CA VAL A 49 -13.64 -9.15 -40.86
C VAL A 49 -12.83 -8.51 -42.00
N GLY A 50 -11.69 -9.11 -42.33
CA GLY A 50 -10.87 -8.77 -43.48
C GLY A 50 -11.17 -9.70 -44.66
N ILE A 51 -11.79 -9.16 -45.70
CA ILE A 51 -12.13 -9.91 -46.92
C ILE A 51 -10.89 -9.99 -47.80
N THR A 52 -10.35 -11.19 -47.94
CA THR A 52 -9.01 -11.44 -48.47
C THR A 52 -9.08 -12.15 -49.81
N ASP A 53 -8.84 -11.44 -50.91
CA ASP A 53 -8.79 -12.06 -52.24
C ASP A 53 -7.38 -11.91 -52.86
N TYR A 54 -7.02 -12.88 -53.72
CA TYR A 54 -5.73 -12.87 -54.42
C TYR A 54 -5.72 -11.82 -55.53
N PHE A 55 -4.82 -10.84 -55.43
CA PHE A 55 -4.57 -9.81 -56.46
C PHE A 55 -5.77 -8.92 -56.85
N ASN A 56 -6.92 -9.01 -56.17
CA ASN A 56 -8.12 -8.23 -56.48
C ASN A 56 -8.95 -7.95 -55.22
N ILE A 57 -10.05 -7.20 -55.37
CA ILE A 57 -11.02 -6.92 -54.30
C ILE A 57 -12.45 -7.27 -54.69
N ASP A 58 -12.64 -8.19 -55.64
CA ASP A 58 -13.96 -8.48 -56.23
C ASP A 58 -14.94 -9.02 -55.19
N GLY A 59 -14.47 -9.86 -54.26
CA GLY A 59 -15.30 -10.36 -53.17
C GLY A 59 -15.70 -9.26 -52.19
N TYR A 60 -14.76 -8.38 -51.83
CA TYR A 60 -15.05 -7.21 -50.99
C TYR A 60 -16.08 -6.29 -51.67
N LYS A 61 -15.83 -5.93 -52.93
CA LYS A 61 -16.71 -5.09 -53.76
C LYS A 61 -18.12 -5.66 -53.79
N LYS A 62 -18.25 -6.96 -54.09
CA LYS A 62 -19.53 -7.65 -54.14
C LYS A 62 -20.25 -7.66 -52.79
N ILE A 63 -19.57 -8.00 -51.70
CA ILE A 63 -20.16 -7.95 -50.35
C ILE A 63 -20.62 -6.54 -50.02
N LYS A 64 -19.82 -5.52 -50.34
CA LYS A 64 -20.12 -4.13 -50.01
C LYS A 64 -21.28 -3.56 -50.82
N GLU A 65 -21.27 -3.75 -52.14
CA GLU A 65 -22.25 -3.14 -53.06
C GLU A 65 -23.53 -3.96 -53.17
N ASP A 66 -23.44 -5.27 -53.42
CA ASP A 66 -24.61 -6.12 -53.72
C ASP A 66 -25.37 -6.57 -52.46
N TYR A 67 -24.70 -6.61 -51.30
CA TYR A 67 -25.28 -7.10 -50.05
C TYR A 67 -25.39 -6.00 -48.99
N LEU A 68 -24.27 -5.48 -48.47
CA LEU A 68 -24.30 -4.50 -47.37
C LEU A 68 -24.94 -3.16 -47.78
N GLY A 69 -24.77 -2.76 -49.05
CA GLY A 69 -25.43 -1.59 -49.63
C GLY A 69 -26.89 -1.82 -50.05
N ASN A 70 -27.39 -3.07 -49.97
CA ASN A 70 -28.71 -3.46 -50.45
C ASN A 70 -29.57 -4.03 -49.31
N GLN A 71 -30.33 -3.15 -48.65
CA GLN A 71 -31.18 -3.52 -47.51
C GLN A 71 -32.19 -4.62 -47.85
N THR A 72 -32.76 -4.63 -49.05
CA THR A 72 -33.69 -5.67 -49.50
C THR A 72 -32.98 -7.02 -49.55
N LYS A 73 -31.76 -7.05 -50.09
CA LYS A 73 -30.98 -8.29 -50.15
C LYS A 73 -30.64 -8.84 -48.77
N LEU A 74 -30.31 -7.97 -47.80
CA LEU A 74 -30.09 -8.38 -46.41
C LEU A 74 -31.36 -8.96 -45.78
N GLN A 75 -32.52 -8.36 -46.03
CA GLN A 75 -33.81 -8.83 -45.50
C GLN A 75 -34.23 -10.19 -46.09
N GLU A 76 -33.79 -10.52 -47.31
CA GLU A 76 -34.00 -11.86 -47.90
C GLU A 76 -33.18 -12.95 -47.17
N LEU A 77 -31.99 -12.61 -46.68
CA LEU A 77 -31.01 -13.59 -46.19
C LEU A 77 -30.91 -13.68 -44.65
N PHE A 78 -31.31 -12.62 -43.94
CA PHE A 78 -31.09 -12.44 -42.50
C PHE A 78 -32.33 -11.89 -41.77
N THR A 79 -32.44 -12.23 -40.49
CA THR A 79 -33.43 -11.66 -39.58
C THR A 79 -33.09 -10.21 -39.20
N ALA A 80 -34.08 -9.44 -38.73
CA ALA A 80 -33.86 -8.06 -38.31
C ALA A 80 -32.76 -7.92 -37.22
N GLY A 81 -32.69 -8.87 -36.28
CA GLY A 81 -31.66 -8.89 -35.24
C GLY A 81 -30.26 -9.20 -35.78
N GLU A 82 -30.14 -10.10 -36.76
CA GLU A 82 -28.87 -10.38 -37.43
C GLU A 82 -28.39 -9.18 -38.25
N ILE A 83 -29.30 -8.49 -38.96
CA ILE A 83 -28.97 -7.29 -39.75
C ILE A 83 -28.39 -6.18 -38.87
N ILE A 84 -28.93 -5.97 -37.66
CA ILE A 84 -28.37 -4.99 -36.71
C ILE A 84 -26.91 -5.34 -36.40
N LYS A 85 -26.63 -6.61 -36.07
CA LYS A 85 -25.27 -7.07 -35.78
C LYS A 85 -24.33 -6.96 -36.99
N ILE A 86 -24.81 -7.29 -38.19
CA ILE A 86 -24.04 -7.15 -39.44
C ILE A 86 -23.66 -5.69 -39.67
N ASN A 87 -24.58 -4.75 -39.45
CA ASN A 87 -24.32 -3.32 -39.61
C ASN A 87 -23.38 -2.75 -38.55
N GLU A 88 -23.22 -3.41 -37.40
CA GLU A 88 -22.24 -3.06 -36.37
C GLU A 88 -20.83 -3.63 -36.67
N MET A 89 -20.72 -4.64 -37.55
CA MET A 89 -19.44 -5.22 -37.95
C MET A 89 -18.69 -4.34 -38.94
N LEU A 90 -17.37 -4.24 -38.76
CA LEU A 90 -16.51 -3.63 -39.76
C LEU A 90 -16.06 -4.66 -40.79
N VAL A 91 -16.23 -4.34 -42.06
CA VAL A 91 -15.75 -5.16 -43.19
C VAL A 91 -14.65 -4.38 -43.91
N LEU A 92 -13.43 -4.92 -43.89
CA LEU A 92 -12.24 -4.32 -44.49
C LEU A 92 -11.81 -5.07 -45.76
N PRO A 93 -11.41 -4.35 -46.82
CA PRO A 93 -10.71 -4.96 -47.95
C PRO A 93 -9.30 -5.38 -47.54
N ASN A 94 -8.95 -6.64 -47.77
CA ASN A 94 -7.61 -7.20 -47.62
C ASN A 94 -7.20 -7.82 -48.98
N ILE A 95 -6.01 -7.50 -49.47
CA ILE A 95 -5.52 -8.06 -50.73
C ILE A 95 -4.28 -8.87 -50.43
N GLU A 96 -4.30 -10.15 -50.81
CA GLU A 96 -3.14 -11.03 -50.69
C GLU A 96 -2.33 -11.03 -51.99
N PHE A 97 -1.02 -10.85 -51.85
CA PHE A 97 -0.06 -10.82 -52.93
C PHE A 97 1.02 -11.88 -52.72
N ARG A 98 1.44 -12.50 -53.83
CA ARG A 98 2.66 -13.31 -53.90
C ARG A 98 3.83 -12.44 -54.32
N SER A 99 4.87 -12.37 -53.49
CA SER A 99 6.10 -11.64 -53.78
C SER A 99 6.92 -12.28 -54.90
N ASN A 100 7.74 -11.49 -55.57
CA ASN A 100 8.82 -12.00 -56.42
C ASN A 100 10.03 -12.56 -55.62
N VAL A 101 9.95 -12.60 -54.30
CA VAL A 101 10.92 -13.21 -53.39
C VAL A 101 10.51 -14.65 -53.08
N PHE A 102 11.35 -15.61 -53.49
CA PHE A 102 11.10 -17.04 -53.32
C PHE A 102 11.92 -17.65 -52.18
N VAL A 103 11.31 -18.58 -51.45
CA VAL A 103 11.93 -19.42 -50.43
C VAL A 103 11.64 -20.88 -50.79
N GLY A 104 12.66 -21.60 -51.28
CA GLY A 104 12.45 -22.94 -51.83
C GLY A 104 11.54 -22.92 -53.07
N GLN A 105 10.37 -23.55 -52.97
CA GLN A 105 9.36 -23.58 -54.05
C GLN A 105 8.25 -22.53 -53.87
N ASN A 106 8.22 -21.83 -52.73
CA ASN A 106 7.15 -20.89 -52.38
C ASN A 106 7.60 -19.44 -52.58
N SER A 107 6.62 -18.56 -52.75
CA SER A 107 6.81 -17.11 -52.72
C SER A 107 6.37 -16.59 -51.36
N ILE A 108 7.07 -15.59 -50.82
CA ILE A 108 6.61 -14.91 -49.60
C ILE A 108 5.28 -14.19 -49.88
N ASN A 109 4.28 -14.46 -49.06
CA ASN A 109 3.00 -13.76 -49.11
C ASN A 109 3.02 -12.48 -48.26
N PHE A 110 2.38 -11.44 -48.77
CA PHE A 110 2.12 -10.21 -48.04
C PHE A 110 0.75 -9.66 -48.39
N HIS A 111 0.23 -8.83 -47.50
CA HIS A 111 -1.12 -8.30 -47.56
C HIS A 111 -1.10 -6.78 -47.50
N VAL A 112 -2.09 -6.18 -48.16
CA VAL A 112 -2.42 -4.76 -47.97
C VAL A 112 -3.88 -4.68 -47.55
N LEU A 113 -4.11 -4.26 -46.29
CA LEU A 113 -5.45 -3.99 -45.79
C LEU A 113 -5.73 -2.50 -45.92
N PHE A 114 -6.86 -2.11 -46.52
CA PHE A 114 -7.26 -0.72 -46.64
C PHE A 114 -8.38 -0.36 -45.66
N SER A 115 -8.46 0.93 -45.33
CA SER A 115 -9.64 1.49 -44.69
C SER A 115 -10.87 1.38 -45.59
N GLU A 116 -12.00 1.11 -44.96
CA GLU A 116 -13.34 1.21 -45.53
C GLU A 116 -13.69 2.60 -46.08
N GLU A 117 -12.91 3.63 -45.75
CA GLU A 117 -13.06 4.98 -46.29
C GLU A 117 -12.49 5.15 -47.70
N ILE A 118 -11.63 4.24 -48.17
CA ILE A 118 -11.11 4.29 -49.54
C ILE A 118 -12.14 3.69 -50.50
N THR A 119 -12.42 4.41 -51.59
CA THR A 119 -13.38 3.92 -52.58
C THR A 119 -12.84 2.70 -53.31
N ILE A 120 -13.72 1.74 -53.62
CA ILE A 120 -13.41 0.55 -54.44
C ILE A 120 -12.68 0.96 -55.73
N LYS A 121 -13.20 2.00 -56.40
CA LYS A 121 -12.60 2.56 -57.61
C LYS A 121 -11.16 3.05 -57.41
N ASP A 122 -10.84 3.68 -56.28
CA ASP A 122 -9.47 4.15 -56.03
C ASP A 122 -8.51 2.98 -55.75
N ILE A 123 -8.97 1.93 -55.06
CA ILE A 123 -8.19 0.71 -54.85
C ILE A 123 -7.91 0.01 -56.19
N GLU A 124 -8.92 -0.11 -57.07
CA GLU A 124 -8.76 -0.70 -58.40
C GLU A 124 -7.86 0.17 -59.30
N GLU A 125 -8.26 1.42 -59.57
CA GLU A 125 -7.65 2.24 -60.63
C GLU A 125 -6.35 2.93 -60.22
N LYS A 126 -6.17 3.23 -58.94
CA LYS A 126 -5.02 4.03 -58.47
C LYS A 126 -4.00 3.22 -57.67
N PHE A 127 -4.34 1.98 -57.30
CA PHE A 127 -3.46 1.04 -56.63
C PHE A 127 -3.23 -0.25 -57.46
N LEU A 128 -4.22 -1.13 -57.60
CA LEU A 128 -4.06 -2.43 -58.29
C LEU A 128 -3.61 -2.27 -59.75
N HIS A 129 -4.29 -1.42 -60.51
CA HIS A 129 -3.98 -1.17 -61.93
C HIS A 129 -2.68 -0.40 -62.17
N GLU A 130 -1.99 0.03 -61.12
CA GLU A 130 -0.68 0.68 -61.19
C GLU A 130 0.47 -0.31 -60.90
N ILE A 131 0.15 -1.46 -60.31
CA ILE A 131 1.09 -2.57 -60.07
C ILE A 131 1.27 -3.35 -61.37
N ASP A 132 2.49 -3.82 -61.60
CA ASP A 132 2.90 -4.59 -62.76
C ASP A 132 3.38 -5.99 -62.34
N PHE A 133 3.21 -6.97 -63.24
CA PHE A 133 3.85 -8.28 -63.14
C PHE A 133 4.63 -8.58 -64.43
N ARG A 134 5.63 -9.46 -64.32
CA ARG A 134 6.44 -9.88 -65.46
C ARG A 134 5.63 -10.76 -66.41
N TYR A 135 5.53 -10.36 -67.67
CA TYR A 135 4.85 -11.13 -68.69
C TYR A 135 5.83 -11.97 -69.50
N GLU A 136 6.86 -11.38 -70.10
CA GLU A 136 7.93 -12.08 -70.85
C GLU A 136 9.19 -11.23 -70.95
N ALA A 137 10.25 -11.78 -71.52
CA ALA A 137 11.49 -11.05 -71.81
C ALA A 137 12.04 -11.45 -73.18
N ASP A 138 12.72 -10.50 -73.83
CA ASP A 138 13.55 -10.77 -75.01
C ASP A 138 15.04 -10.66 -74.63
N PRO A 139 15.94 -11.44 -75.25
CA PRO A 139 17.38 -11.30 -74.99
C PRO A 139 17.86 -9.85 -75.15
N GLN A 140 18.58 -9.35 -74.14
CA GLN A 140 19.16 -7.98 -74.11
C GLN A 140 18.14 -6.83 -74.10
N GLN A 141 16.86 -7.09 -73.83
CA GLN A 141 15.81 -6.07 -73.62
C GLN A 141 15.35 -6.05 -72.17
N ALA A 142 14.64 -4.99 -71.78
CA ALA A 142 13.94 -4.97 -70.50
C ALA A 142 12.78 -5.98 -70.50
N ASP A 143 12.43 -6.47 -69.31
CA ASP A 143 11.25 -7.32 -69.11
C ASP A 143 9.99 -6.60 -69.64
N LYS A 144 9.18 -7.31 -70.42
CA LYS A 144 7.86 -6.84 -70.81
C LYS A 144 6.93 -7.04 -69.63
N MET A 145 6.48 -5.93 -69.07
CA MET A 145 5.56 -5.88 -67.94
C MET A 145 4.11 -5.77 -68.41
N ARG A 146 3.19 -6.25 -67.58
CA ARG A 146 1.74 -6.07 -67.73
C ARG A 146 1.15 -5.58 -66.43
N LYS A 147 0.16 -4.69 -66.50
CA LYS A 147 -0.59 -4.23 -65.33
C LYS A 147 -1.34 -5.38 -64.68
N LEU A 148 -1.43 -5.37 -63.35
CA LEU A 148 -2.18 -6.34 -62.56
C LEU A 148 -3.69 -6.14 -62.76
N LYS A 149 -4.19 -6.67 -63.87
CA LYS A 149 -5.59 -6.67 -64.28
C LYS A 149 -6.01 -8.10 -64.59
N GLU A 150 -7.25 -8.44 -64.30
CA GLU A 150 -7.79 -9.78 -64.58
C GLU A 150 -7.56 -10.19 -66.04
N ALA A 151 -7.87 -9.31 -67.00
CA ALA A 151 -7.65 -9.56 -68.42
C ALA A 151 -6.19 -9.92 -68.75
N ASN A 152 -5.22 -9.22 -68.14
CA ASN A 152 -3.80 -9.49 -68.37
C ASN A 152 -3.35 -10.81 -67.71
N LEU A 153 -3.93 -11.17 -66.57
CA LEU A 153 -3.68 -12.46 -65.92
C LEU A 153 -4.25 -13.62 -66.74
N ILE A 154 -5.44 -13.46 -67.33
CA ILE A 154 -6.03 -14.41 -68.29
C ILE A 154 -5.10 -14.58 -69.51
N GLU A 155 -4.63 -13.47 -70.09
CA GLU A 155 -3.68 -13.51 -71.21
C GLU A 155 -2.38 -14.25 -70.86
N LEU A 156 -1.85 -14.04 -69.65
CA LEU A 156 -0.68 -14.79 -69.16
C LEU A 156 -0.98 -16.29 -69.09
N GLY A 157 -2.11 -16.67 -68.50
CA GLY A 157 -2.50 -18.08 -68.39
C GLY A 157 -2.72 -18.75 -69.73
N GLN A 158 -3.37 -18.07 -70.68
CA GLN A 158 -3.56 -18.57 -72.05
C GLN A 158 -2.22 -18.86 -72.72
N ARG A 159 -1.26 -17.94 -72.60
CA ARG A 159 0.07 -18.13 -73.17
C ARG A 159 0.77 -19.31 -72.52
N LEU A 160 0.85 -19.35 -71.19
CA LEU A 160 1.53 -20.42 -70.44
C LEU A 160 0.91 -21.80 -70.71
N LYS A 161 -0.41 -21.89 -70.88
CA LYS A 161 -1.09 -23.14 -71.29
C LYS A 161 -0.71 -23.60 -72.69
N SER A 162 -0.48 -22.66 -73.61
CA SER A 162 -0.02 -22.98 -74.96
C SER A 162 1.46 -23.42 -74.98
N GLU A 163 2.26 -22.94 -74.03
CA GLU A 163 3.69 -23.20 -73.92
C GLU A 163 4.02 -24.44 -73.06
N HIS A 164 3.17 -24.77 -72.09
CA HIS A 164 3.40 -25.84 -71.11
C HIS A 164 2.17 -26.73 -70.93
N THR A 165 2.24 -27.95 -71.46
CA THR A 165 1.10 -28.89 -71.54
C THR A 165 0.53 -29.30 -70.19
N GLN A 166 1.31 -29.22 -69.09
CA GLN A 166 0.81 -29.58 -67.76
C GLN A 166 -0.22 -28.57 -67.21
N PHE A 167 -0.28 -27.35 -67.76
CA PHE A 167 -1.26 -26.34 -67.34
C PHE A 167 -2.59 -26.44 -68.10
N ALA A 168 -2.70 -27.32 -69.10
CA ALA A 168 -3.84 -27.34 -70.02
C ALA A 168 -5.21 -27.58 -69.34
N SER A 169 -5.23 -28.30 -68.22
CA SER A 169 -6.45 -28.64 -67.47
C SER A 169 -7.00 -27.52 -66.60
N ASP A 170 -6.18 -26.54 -66.23
CA ASP A 170 -6.58 -25.46 -65.34
C ASP A 170 -7.20 -24.28 -66.11
N SER A 171 -7.96 -23.43 -65.41
CA SER A 171 -8.53 -22.23 -66.03
C SER A 171 -7.45 -21.19 -66.35
N ASP A 172 -7.67 -20.37 -67.38
CA ASP A 172 -6.69 -19.37 -67.81
C ASP A 172 -6.34 -18.41 -66.67
N ILE A 173 -7.35 -17.92 -65.94
CA ILE A 173 -7.14 -17.02 -64.80
C ILE A 173 -6.36 -17.70 -63.66
N PHE A 174 -6.62 -18.99 -63.38
CA PHE A 174 -5.90 -19.73 -62.34
C PHE A 174 -4.42 -19.86 -62.68
N VAL A 175 -4.10 -20.27 -63.92
CA VAL A 175 -2.70 -20.40 -64.38
C VAL A 175 -2.01 -19.03 -64.36
N GLY A 176 -2.71 -17.97 -64.78
CA GLY A 176 -2.22 -16.59 -64.71
C GLY A 176 -1.87 -16.16 -63.29
N MET A 177 -2.81 -16.26 -62.35
CA MET A 177 -2.61 -15.87 -60.96
C MET A 177 -1.59 -16.76 -60.24
N MET A 178 -1.52 -18.06 -60.55
CA MET A 178 -0.56 -18.97 -59.92
C MET A 178 0.89 -18.59 -60.24
N ASN A 179 1.13 -18.05 -61.44
CA ASN A 179 2.46 -17.69 -61.94
C ASN A 179 2.79 -16.19 -61.82
N ALA A 180 1.81 -15.34 -61.53
CA ALA A 180 2.03 -13.93 -61.30
C ALA A 180 2.68 -13.68 -59.94
N VAL A 181 3.69 -12.82 -59.92
CA VAL A 181 4.34 -12.32 -58.71
C VAL A 181 4.45 -10.80 -58.76
N VAL A 182 4.38 -10.18 -57.60
CA VAL A 182 4.37 -8.72 -57.42
C VAL A 182 5.62 -8.28 -56.65
N ASP A 183 6.19 -7.16 -57.06
CA ASP A 183 7.30 -6.52 -56.34
C ASP A 183 6.77 -5.66 -55.18
N ASP A 184 7.18 -5.98 -53.96
CA ASP A 184 6.75 -5.26 -52.75
C ASP A 184 7.25 -3.80 -52.72
N SER A 185 8.34 -3.49 -53.42
CA SER A 185 8.80 -2.11 -53.62
C SER A 185 7.88 -1.30 -54.52
N GLN A 186 7.27 -1.93 -55.54
CA GLN A 186 6.27 -1.27 -56.38
C GLN A 186 5.00 -0.97 -55.59
N VAL A 187 4.52 -1.95 -54.81
CA VAL A 187 3.33 -1.79 -53.96
C VAL A 187 3.49 -0.61 -53.01
N THR A 188 4.60 -0.59 -52.25
CA THR A 188 4.89 0.51 -51.32
C THR A 188 5.12 1.83 -52.03
N GLY A 189 5.75 1.84 -53.22
CA GLY A 189 5.91 3.03 -54.05
C GLY A 189 4.59 3.63 -54.54
N VAL A 190 3.63 2.80 -54.95
CA VAL A 190 2.29 3.24 -55.38
C VAL A 190 1.51 3.84 -54.22
N LEU A 191 1.54 3.19 -53.05
CA LEU A 191 0.85 3.67 -51.84
C LEU A 191 1.41 5.01 -51.36
N THR A 192 2.73 5.13 -51.28
CA THR A 192 3.41 6.32 -50.75
C THR A 192 3.38 7.51 -51.73
N SER A 193 3.49 7.27 -53.05
CA SER A 193 3.40 8.34 -54.06
C SER A 193 2.01 8.99 -54.15
N LYS A 194 0.98 8.34 -53.60
CA LYS A 194 -0.41 8.81 -53.59
C LYS A 194 -0.92 9.00 -52.16
N GLU A 195 -0.09 9.62 -51.31
CA GLU A 195 -0.39 9.89 -49.90
C GLU A 195 -1.74 10.62 -49.69
N SER A 196 -2.15 11.51 -50.59
CA SER A 196 -3.44 12.21 -50.49
C SER A 196 -4.67 11.27 -50.55
N ILE A 197 -4.48 10.02 -50.98
CA ILE A 197 -5.53 9.00 -51.08
C ILE A 197 -5.31 7.92 -50.03
N PHE A 198 -4.10 7.36 -49.96
CA PHE A 198 -3.80 6.19 -49.14
C PHE A 198 -3.15 6.53 -47.78
N GLY A 199 -2.66 7.75 -47.57
CA GLY A 199 -1.94 8.15 -46.37
C GLY A 199 -2.74 7.89 -45.10
N GLY A 200 -2.21 7.05 -44.21
CA GLY A 200 -2.88 6.64 -42.97
C GLY A 200 -4.14 5.77 -43.16
N LYS A 201 -4.38 5.25 -44.38
CA LYS A 201 -5.58 4.45 -44.72
C LYS A 201 -5.25 3.05 -45.25
N TYR A 202 -4.03 2.57 -45.05
CA TYR A 202 -3.65 1.18 -45.29
C TYR A 202 -2.68 0.68 -44.21
N VAL A 203 -2.57 -0.64 -44.09
CA VAL A 203 -1.48 -1.31 -43.37
C VAL A 203 -0.88 -2.40 -44.26
N PHE A 204 0.45 -2.48 -44.28
CA PHE A 204 1.21 -3.52 -44.98
C PHE A 204 1.53 -4.65 -44.01
N VAL A 205 1.14 -5.88 -44.32
CA VAL A 205 1.27 -7.03 -43.41
C VAL A 205 2.03 -8.14 -44.10
N VAL A 206 3.00 -8.75 -43.42
CA VAL A 206 3.78 -9.88 -43.97
C VAL A 206 3.44 -11.15 -43.21
N MET A 207 3.34 -12.27 -43.94
CA MET A 207 3.17 -13.60 -43.35
C MET A 207 4.49 -14.08 -42.75
N ALA A 208 4.59 -14.03 -41.42
CA ALA A 208 5.86 -14.23 -40.73
C ALA A 208 6.22 -15.73 -40.58
N ASP A 209 5.25 -16.55 -40.21
CA ASP A 209 5.49 -17.96 -39.85
C ASP A 209 5.41 -18.94 -41.02
N GLU A 210 4.94 -18.50 -42.19
CA GLU A 210 4.94 -19.31 -43.41
C GLU A 210 6.35 -19.31 -44.01
N ASP A 211 6.59 -18.51 -45.05
CA ASP A 211 7.85 -18.57 -45.80
C ASP A 211 8.94 -17.63 -45.27
N LEU A 212 8.58 -16.51 -44.63
CA LEU A 212 9.57 -15.53 -44.14
C LEU A 212 10.45 -16.13 -43.03
N SER A 213 9.88 -16.94 -42.14
CA SER A 213 10.61 -17.59 -41.04
C SER A 213 11.64 -18.62 -41.53
N ALA A 214 11.42 -19.22 -42.70
CA ALA A 214 12.29 -20.22 -43.33
C ALA A 214 13.57 -19.61 -43.92
N ILE A 215 13.64 -18.29 -44.11
CA ILE A 215 14.89 -17.61 -44.47
C ILE A 215 15.82 -17.58 -43.26
N ASP A 216 16.90 -18.37 -43.31
CA ASP A 216 17.92 -18.35 -42.26
C ASP A 216 18.50 -16.95 -42.10
N TRP A 217 18.48 -16.45 -40.86
CA TRP A 217 18.97 -15.13 -40.49
C TRP A 217 20.45 -14.92 -40.81
N ASN A 218 21.25 -15.99 -40.80
CA ASN A 218 22.67 -15.95 -41.10
C ASN A 218 23.00 -16.27 -42.57
N SER A 219 21.96 -16.41 -43.40
CA SER A 219 22.14 -16.64 -44.84
C SER A 219 22.42 -15.34 -45.60
N ARG A 220 22.76 -15.50 -46.87
CA ARG A 220 22.87 -14.38 -47.82
C ARG A 220 21.56 -13.58 -47.98
N ASP A 221 20.42 -14.16 -47.63
CA ASP A 221 19.09 -13.56 -47.77
C ASP A 221 18.65 -12.81 -46.49
N HIS A 222 19.55 -12.67 -45.51
CA HIS A 222 19.35 -11.83 -44.32
C HIS A 222 18.77 -10.46 -44.67
N GLN A 223 19.36 -9.77 -45.64
CA GLN A 223 18.94 -8.42 -46.01
C GLN A 223 17.51 -8.40 -46.56
N THR A 224 17.11 -9.42 -47.31
CA THR A 224 15.75 -9.56 -47.85
C THR A 224 14.74 -9.74 -46.72
N ARG A 225 14.98 -10.71 -45.82
CA ARG A 225 14.11 -10.93 -44.64
C ARG A 225 13.99 -9.65 -43.80
N LYS A 226 15.13 -8.99 -43.54
CA LYS A 226 15.18 -7.74 -42.78
C LYS A 226 14.38 -6.61 -43.42
N VAL A 227 14.54 -6.38 -44.73
CA VAL A 227 13.84 -5.29 -45.43
C VAL A 227 12.34 -5.54 -45.50
N LEU A 228 11.90 -6.79 -45.73
CA LEU A 228 10.48 -7.14 -45.71
C LEU A 228 9.86 -6.91 -44.33
N THR A 229 10.53 -7.34 -43.26
CA THR A 229 10.08 -7.02 -41.89
C THR A 229 10.11 -5.52 -41.61
N GLN A 230 11.10 -4.77 -42.11
CA GLN A 230 11.13 -3.31 -41.94
C GLN A 230 9.92 -2.63 -42.58
N LYS A 231 9.51 -3.08 -43.77
CA LYS A 231 8.37 -2.53 -44.53
C LYS A 231 7.01 -2.83 -43.91
N SER A 232 6.89 -3.92 -43.15
CA SER A 232 5.60 -4.31 -42.58
C SER A 232 5.19 -3.42 -41.42
N ASP A 233 3.92 -3.06 -41.35
CA ASP A 233 3.31 -2.40 -40.20
C ASP A 233 2.95 -3.45 -39.13
N LEU A 234 2.39 -4.59 -39.57
CA LEU A 234 1.97 -5.71 -38.73
C LEU A 234 2.54 -7.03 -39.30
N LEU A 235 2.46 -8.12 -38.54
CA LEU A 235 2.79 -9.47 -39.00
C LEU A 235 1.58 -10.40 -38.86
N PHE A 236 1.34 -11.28 -39.85
CA PHE A 236 0.42 -12.40 -39.66
C PHE A 236 1.17 -13.56 -38.99
N SER A 237 0.78 -13.88 -37.76
CA SER A 237 1.38 -14.95 -36.96
C SER A 237 0.51 -15.24 -35.75
N SER A 238 0.24 -16.53 -35.51
CA SER A 238 -0.36 -16.98 -34.24
C SER A 238 0.67 -17.51 -33.24
N ASN A 239 1.95 -17.52 -33.61
CA ASN A 239 3.04 -18.08 -32.82
C ASN A 239 3.52 -17.10 -31.75
N GLU A 240 3.45 -17.51 -30.49
CA GLU A 240 3.90 -16.71 -29.35
C GLU A 240 5.38 -16.30 -29.44
N LYS A 241 6.26 -17.17 -29.96
CA LYS A 241 7.69 -16.86 -30.12
C LYS A 241 7.90 -15.77 -31.16
N THR A 242 7.15 -15.80 -32.26
CA THR A 242 7.22 -14.79 -33.32
C THR A 242 6.69 -13.46 -32.81
N ARG A 243 5.57 -13.46 -32.08
CA ARG A 243 5.04 -12.29 -31.38
C ARG A 243 6.06 -11.69 -30.41
N ASN A 244 6.68 -12.51 -29.57
CA ASN A 244 7.68 -11.99 -28.62
C ASN A 244 8.93 -11.46 -29.35
N TRP A 245 9.39 -12.15 -30.39
CA TRP A 245 10.49 -11.68 -31.24
C TRP A 245 10.20 -10.32 -31.85
N SER A 246 8.99 -10.12 -32.41
CA SER A 246 8.60 -8.87 -33.06
C SER A 246 8.35 -7.69 -32.11
N LEU A 247 8.27 -7.98 -30.80
CA LEU A 247 8.27 -7.01 -29.70
C LEU A 247 9.68 -6.79 -29.11
N GLY A 248 10.73 -7.37 -29.71
CA GLY A 248 12.11 -7.29 -29.23
C GLY A 248 12.35 -8.04 -27.91
N LYS A 249 11.52 -9.03 -27.61
CA LYS A 249 11.65 -9.95 -26.46
C LYS A 249 12.19 -11.30 -26.92
N ASN A 250 12.55 -12.17 -25.97
CA ASN A 250 13.02 -13.54 -26.23
C ASN A 250 12.07 -14.24 -27.23
N PRO A 251 12.57 -14.75 -28.39
CA PRO A 251 13.96 -15.09 -28.73
C PRO A 251 14.89 -13.97 -29.20
N TYR A 252 14.42 -12.74 -29.41
CA TYR A 252 15.30 -11.60 -29.67
C TYR A 252 16.03 -11.19 -28.38
N LYS A 253 17.36 -11.36 -28.35
CA LYS A 253 18.17 -11.20 -27.12
C LYS A 253 18.61 -9.78 -26.83
N GLU A 254 18.58 -8.90 -27.82
CA GLU A 254 19.16 -7.55 -27.72
C GLU A 254 18.18 -6.49 -27.18
N GLY A 255 16.92 -6.87 -26.95
CA GLY A 255 15.87 -6.00 -26.40
C GLY A 255 15.14 -5.13 -27.43
N ALA A 256 14.05 -4.50 -26.99
CA ALA A 256 13.15 -3.70 -27.83
C ALA A 256 13.85 -2.52 -28.54
N GLU A 257 14.76 -1.81 -27.86
CA GLU A 257 15.47 -0.67 -28.47
C GLU A 257 16.33 -1.10 -29.67
N LYS A 258 17.02 -2.24 -29.55
CA LYS A 258 17.83 -2.80 -30.63
C LYS A 258 16.97 -3.34 -31.77
N PHE A 259 15.84 -3.96 -31.43
CA PHE A 259 14.85 -4.37 -32.41
C PHE A 259 14.35 -3.17 -33.22
N ILE A 260 13.98 -2.06 -32.56
CA ILE A 260 13.53 -0.83 -33.24
C ILE A 260 14.63 -0.24 -34.12
N ALA A 261 15.88 -0.18 -33.64
CA ALA A 261 17.00 0.31 -34.46
C ALA A 261 17.18 -0.54 -35.74
N GLU A 262 16.99 -1.86 -35.60
CA GLU A 262 17.13 -2.83 -36.68
C GLU A 262 15.93 -2.86 -37.64
N PHE A 263 14.70 -2.91 -37.14
CA PHE A 263 13.46 -3.17 -37.89
C PHE A 263 12.53 -1.95 -37.98
N LYS A 264 12.99 -0.79 -37.50
CA LYS A 264 12.33 0.54 -37.51
C LYS A 264 11.16 0.71 -36.55
N THR A 265 10.36 -0.32 -36.35
CA THR A 265 9.26 -0.34 -35.38
C THR A 265 9.12 -1.73 -34.77
N LEU A 266 8.48 -1.82 -33.60
CA LEU A 266 7.94 -3.11 -33.14
C LEU A 266 6.79 -3.52 -34.07
N LYS A 267 6.61 -4.81 -34.30
CA LYS A 267 5.60 -5.31 -35.24
C LYS A 267 4.55 -6.12 -34.47
N PRO A 268 3.34 -5.60 -34.23
CA PRO A 268 2.28 -6.38 -33.61
C PRO A 268 1.91 -7.57 -34.51
N CYS A 269 1.69 -8.73 -33.90
CA CYS A 269 1.20 -9.91 -34.62
C CYS A 269 -0.32 -9.94 -34.59
N ILE A 270 -0.94 -10.00 -35.76
CA ILE A 270 -2.37 -10.26 -35.95
C ILE A 270 -2.58 -11.68 -36.49
N HIS A 271 -3.82 -12.16 -36.45
CA HIS A 271 -4.18 -13.47 -36.97
C HIS A 271 -5.57 -13.45 -37.61
N GLY A 272 -5.85 -14.44 -38.42
CA GLY A 272 -7.13 -14.65 -39.10
C GLY A 272 -7.33 -16.13 -39.38
N SER A 273 -8.53 -16.48 -39.81
CA SER A 273 -8.89 -17.87 -40.04
C SER A 273 -8.38 -18.43 -41.35
N ASP A 274 -7.81 -17.65 -42.26
CA ASP A 274 -7.33 -18.11 -43.57
C ASP A 274 -8.35 -19.06 -44.25
N ALA A 275 -9.61 -18.64 -44.22
CA ALA A 275 -10.73 -19.52 -44.53
C ALA A 275 -10.94 -19.62 -46.04
N HIS A 276 -10.65 -20.79 -46.61
CA HIS A 276 -10.97 -21.13 -48.01
C HIS A 276 -12.22 -22.00 -48.19
N GLY A 277 -12.89 -22.37 -47.09
CA GLY A 277 -14.08 -23.20 -47.10
C GLY A 277 -14.98 -22.95 -45.90
N PHE A 278 -16.25 -23.37 -45.98
CA PHE A 278 -17.27 -23.02 -45.00
C PHE A 278 -16.93 -23.41 -43.56
N ASN A 279 -16.27 -24.55 -43.35
CA ASN A 279 -15.91 -25.05 -42.03
C ASN A 279 -14.78 -24.25 -41.36
N PHE A 280 -14.11 -23.39 -42.12
CA PHE A 280 -12.93 -22.65 -41.66
C PHE A 280 -13.23 -21.18 -41.32
N ILE A 281 -14.40 -20.66 -41.67
CA ILE A 281 -14.78 -19.26 -41.37
C ILE A 281 -14.78 -19.04 -39.85
N ALA A 282 -14.03 -18.03 -39.39
CA ALA A 282 -13.86 -17.73 -37.96
C ALA A 282 -13.39 -18.95 -37.14
N HIS A 283 -12.60 -19.83 -37.76
CA HIS A 283 -12.04 -21.03 -37.14
C HIS A 283 -10.49 -21.02 -37.21
N PRO A 284 -9.80 -20.13 -36.48
CA PRO A 284 -8.35 -19.99 -36.51
C PRO A 284 -7.66 -21.10 -35.69
N CYS A 285 -7.59 -22.32 -36.24
CA CYS A 285 -6.91 -23.43 -35.57
C CYS A 285 -5.40 -23.37 -35.81
N ALA A 286 -4.60 -23.34 -34.74
CA ALA A 286 -3.14 -23.30 -34.80
C ALA A 286 -2.48 -24.61 -35.27
N LYS A 287 -3.21 -25.73 -35.21
CA LYS A 287 -2.76 -27.05 -35.68
C LYS A 287 -3.12 -27.34 -37.14
N ARG A 288 -3.81 -26.40 -37.80
CA ARG A 288 -4.23 -26.59 -39.19
C ARG A 288 -3.00 -26.67 -40.10
N GLY A 289 -3.02 -27.65 -41.00
CA GLY A 289 -1.87 -27.98 -41.85
C GLY A 289 -0.90 -29.00 -41.23
N ASP A 290 -1.03 -29.35 -39.94
CA ASP A 290 -0.31 -30.48 -39.36
C ASP A 290 -0.85 -31.80 -39.93
N ALA A 291 0.04 -32.67 -40.41
CA ALA A 291 -0.31 -33.96 -40.99
C ALA A 291 -1.13 -34.87 -40.05
N THR A 292 -1.06 -34.63 -38.74
CA THR A 292 -1.76 -35.39 -37.70
C THR A 292 -3.08 -34.76 -37.25
N HIS A 293 -3.43 -33.57 -37.74
CA HIS A 293 -4.62 -32.83 -37.32
C HIS A 293 -5.59 -32.59 -38.47
N ASN A 294 -6.89 -32.82 -38.21
CA ASN A 294 -7.95 -32.54 -39.16
C ASN A 294 -9.11 -31.82 -38.44
N CYS A 295 -9.28 -30.53 -38.75
CA CYS A 295 -10.27 -29.69 -38.09
C CYS A 295 -11.71 -30.12 -38.36
N GLU A 296 -11.98 -30.76 -39.50
CA GLU A 296 -13.34 -31.16 -39.91
C GLU A 296 -13.78 -32.45 -39.23
N ASN A 297 -12.88 -33.43 -39.12
CA ASN A 297 -13.18 -34.75 -38.56
C ASN A 297 -13.09 -34.76 -37.02
N ASN A 298 -12.16 -34.00 -36.44
CA ASN A 298 -11.91 -33.97 -35.00
C ASN A 298 -11.89 -32.52 -34.46
N PRO A 299 -13.02 -31.79 -34.53
CA PRO A 299 -13.06 -30.37 -34.17
C PRO A 299 -12.71 -30.09 -32.71
N ASN A 300 -12.93 -31.04 -31.80
CA ASN A 300 -12.60 -30.90 -30.38
C ASN A 300 -11.09 -30.90 -30.09
N ASP A 301 -10.26 -31.37 -31.03
CA ASP A 301 -8.80 -31.37 -30.89
C ASP A 301 -8.15 -30.08 -31.41
N CYS A 302 -8.96 -29.17 -31.97
CA CYS A 302 -8.51 -27.88 -32.49
C CYS A 302 -7.96 -27.00 -31.37
N GLU A 303 -6.86 -26.32 -31.67
CA GLU A 303 -6.33 -25.28 -30.80
C GLU A 303 -6.73 -23.92 -31.38
N LEU A 304 -7.86 -23.39 -30.93
CA LEU A 304 -8.40 -22.14 -31.44
C LEU A 304 -7.63 -20.93 -30.90
N ARG A 305 -7.07 -20.14 -31.81
CA ARG A 305 -6.31 -18.93 -31.50
C ARG A 305 -7.01 -17.72 -32.11
N PHE A 306 -8.06 -17.21 -31.47
CA PHE A 306 -8.73 -16.00 -31.95
C PHE A 306 -7.81 -14.78 -31.83
N CYS A 307 -7.87 -13.86 -32.80
CA CYS A 307 -7.20 -12.57 -32.70
C CYS A 307 -8.10 -11.60 -31.93
N TRP A 308 -7.73 -11.34 -30.69
CA TRP A 308 -8.37 -10.34 -29.84
C TRP A 308 -7.64 -9.01 -29.99
N ILE A 309 -8.37 -7.97 -30.37
CA ILE A 309 -7.86 -6.61 -30.50
C ILE A 309 -8.59 -5.70 -29.52
N LYS A 310 -7.82 -4.95 -28.71
CA LYS A 310 -8.35 -3.93 -27.78
C LYS A 310 -8.49 -2.59 -28.48
N ALA A 311 -9.52 -2.46 -29.31
CA ALA A 311 -9.83 -1.23 -30.03
C ALA A 311 -11.31 -1.18 -30.43
N ASP A 312 -11.76 0.00 -30.85
CA ASP A 312 -13.03 0.13 -31.54
C ASP A 312 -12.95 -0.52 -32.93
N PRO A 313 -14.04 -1.15 -33.43
CA PRO A 313 -14.08 -1.82 -34.73
C PRO A 313 -14.08 -0.76 -35.85
N THR A 314 -12.93 -0.13 -36.06
CA THR A 314 -12.65 0.91 -37.06
C THR A 314 -11.25 0.69 -37.61
N PHE A 315 -10.96 1.19 -38.80
CA PHE A 315 -9.60 1.10 -39.33
C PHE A 315 -8.58 1.85 -38.47
N GLU A 316 -8.94 3.00 -37.90
CA GLU A 316 -8.06 3.70 -36.95
C GLU A 316 -7.80 2.86 -35.70
N GLY A 317 -8.78 2.08 -35.23
CA GLY A 317 -8.59 1.08 -34.19
C GLY A 317 -7.53 0.04 -34.54
N LEU A 318 -7.45 -0.40 -35.81
CA LEU A 318 -6.38 -1.28 -36.30
C LEU A 318 -5.02 -0.58 -36.32
N ARG A 319 -4.97 0.71 -36.66
CA ARG A 319 -3.73 1.48 -36.65
C ARG A 319 -3.17 1.68 -35.25
N GLN A 320 -4.03 1.72 -34.22
CA GLN A 320 -3.59 1.87 -32.83
C GLN A 320 -2.64 0.75 -32.36
N LEU A 321 -2.70 -0.42 -33.00
CA LEU A 321 -1.78 -1.53 -32.73
C LEU A 321 -0.32 -1.15 -33.00
N THR A 322 -0.06 -0.21 -33.91
CA THR A 322 1.31 0.23 -34.22
C THR A 322 1.91 1.14 -33.13
N TYR A 323 1.06 1.78 -32.31
CA TYR A 323 1.50 2.61 -31.18
C TYR A 323 1.65 1.80 -29.89
N GLU A 324 0.76 0.82 -29.65
CA GLU A 324 0.74 -0.02 -28.45
C GLU A 324 0.73 -1.52 -28.83
N PRO A 325 1.80 -2.02 -29.47
CA PRO A 325 1.82 -3.34 -30.13
C PRO A 325 1.79 -4.53 -29.18
N GLU A 326 2.23 -4.33 -27.93
CA GLU A 326 2.16 -5.37 -26.91
C GLU A 326 0.78 -5.45 -26.25
N ASP A 327 0.17 -4.30 -25.96
CA ASP A 327 -0.97 -4.21 -25.05
C ASP A 327 -2.33 -4.35 -25.75
N ARG A 328 -2.37 -4.18 -27.08
CA ARG A 328 -3.62 -4.15 -27.86
C ARG A 328 -3.92 -5.41 -28.64
N VAL A 329 -3.01 -6.37 -28.71
CA VAL A 329 -3.23 -7.64 -29.44
C VAL A 329 -2.94 -8.85 -28.57
N TYR A 330 -3.92 -9.74 -28.49
CA TYR A 330 -3.82 -11.03 -27.83
C TYR A 330 -4.32 -12.12 -28.78
N ILE A 331 -3.60 -13.23 -28.86
CA ILE A 331 -3.95 -14.36 -29.72
C ILE A 331 -4.16 -15.58 -28.83
N GLY A 332 -5.40 -16.05 -28.76
CA GLY A 332 -5.76 -17.14 -27.87
C GLY A 332 -7.26 -17.45 -27.89
N GLU A 333 -7.65 -18.51 -27.19
CA GLU A 333 -9.02 -19.04 -27.23
C GLU A 333 -10.03 -18.10 -26.54
N THR A 334 -9.67 -17.56 -25.37
CA THR A 334 -10.56 -16.78 -24.51
C THR A 334 -10.21 -15.31 -24.47
N ASN A 335 -11.17 -14.47 -24.04
CA ASN A 335 -10.95 -13.03 -23.86
C ASN A 335 -9.84 -12.80 -22.80
N PRO A 336 -8.81 -11.98 -23.08
CA PRO A 336 -7.69 -11.75 -22.16
C PRO A 336 -8.04 -10.86 -20.95
N THR A 337 -9.27 -10.35 -20.85
CA THR A 337 -9.68 -9.52 -19.70
C THR A 337 -9.69 -10.35 -18.42
N SER A 338 -8.81 -10.05 -17.47
CA SER A 338 -8.83 -10.67 -16.14
C SER A 338 -10.09 -10.23 -15.38
N ILE A 339 -10.96 -11.17 -15.01
CA ILE A 339 -12.11 -10.89 -14.13
C ILE A 339 -11.58 -10.72 -12.71
N LYS A 340 -11.27 -9.48 -12.31
CA LYS A 340 -10.69 -9.19 -10.99
C LYS A 340 -11.75 -9.02 -9.88
N SER A 341 -12.94 -8.54 -10.21
CA SER A 341 -14.06 -8.44 -9.27
C SER A 341 -15.40 -8.42 -9.98
N ASN A 342 -16.35 -9.25 -9.53
CA ASN A 342 -17.75 -9.24 -9.99
C ASN A 342 -18.46 -7.90 -9.69
N TYR A 343 -17.92 -7.12 -8.75
CA TYR A 343 -18.44 -5.82 -8.32
C TYR A 343 -17.79 -4.63 -9.02
N THR A 344 -17.16 -4.87 -10.18
CA THR A 344 -16.71 -3.78 -11.04
C THR A 344 -17.93 -3.03 -11.59
N ILE A 345 -17.97 -1.70 -11.45
CA ILE A 345 -19.08 -0.89 -11.94
C ILE A 345 -19.06 -0.92 -13.48
N LYS A 346 -20.16 -1.40 -14.07
CA LYS A 346 -20.36 -1.47 -15.51
C LYS A 346 -21.09 -0.24 -16.05
N SER A 347 -22.05 0.30 -15.29
CA SER A 347 -22.70 1.55 -15.64
C SER A 347 -23.14 2.34 -14.40
N VAL A 348 -23.24 3.65 -14.58
CA VAL A 348 -23.70 4.62 -13.57
C VAL A 348 -24.81 5.44 -14.18
N LYS A 349 -25.96 5.48 -13.52
CA LYS A 349 -27.07 6.36 -13.84
C LYS A 349 -27.33 7.33 -12.68
N ILE A 350 -27.48 8.61 -13.00
CA ILE A 350 -27.78 9.69 -12.06
C ILE A 350 -29.05 10.38 -12.55
N SER A 351 -30.07 10.45 -11.71
CA SER A 351 -31.35 11.07 -12.06
C SER A 351 -31.22 12.59 -12.18
N GLU A 352 -32.12 13.19 -12.96
CA GLU A 352 -32.28 14.65 -12.95
C GLU A 352 -32.70 15.15 -11.55
N SER A 353 -32.13 16.27 -11.13
CA SER A 353 -32.53 16.93 -9.88
C SER A 353 -32.14 18.41 -9.88
N THR A 354 -33.04 19.27 -9.42
CA THR A 354 -32.73 20.68 -9.14
C THR A 354 -32.42 20.79 -7.65
N ILE A 355 -31.19 21.19 -7.33
CA ILE A 355 -30.69 21.27 -5.95
C ILE A 355 -31.08 22.63 -5.35
N ASP A 356 -30.81 23.70 -6.09
CA ASP A 356 -31.16 25.08 -5.75
C ASP A 356 -31.39 25.92 -7.02
N SER A 357 -31.51 27.25 -6.88
CA SER A 357 -31.76 28.17 -8.00
C SER A 357 -30.60 28.29 -9.00
N GLU A 358 -29.39 27.86 -8.64
CA GLU A 358 -28.16 28.00 -9.42
C GLU A 358 -27.61 26.65 -9.90
N LEU A 359 -28.07 25.53 -9.32
CA LEU A 359 -27.54 24.20 -9.56
C LEU A 359 -28.62 23.15 -9.89
N THR A 360 -28.53 22.61 -11.10
CA THR A 360 -29.33 21.47 -11.58
C THR A 360 -28.41 20.39 -12.14
N ILE A 361 -28.67 19.13 -11.77
CA ILE A 361 -28.07 17.94 -12.37
C ILE A 361 -29.04 17.40 -13.41
N LYS A 362 -28.58 17.21 -14.65
CA LYS A 362 -29.38 16.55 -15.69
C LYS A 362 -29.29 15.03 -15.56
N GLU A 363 -30.33 14.33 -15.99
CA GLU A 363 -30.27 12.87 -16.09
C GLU A 363 -29.09 12.45 -16.97
N THR A 364 -28.25 11.56 -16.43
CA THR A 364 -27.05 11.08 -17.13
C THR A 364 -26.85 9.59 -16.89
N GLU A 365 -26.44 8.89 -17.94
CA GLU A 365 -26.10 7.47 -17.89
C GLU A 365 -24.78 7.23 -18.63
N PHE A 366 -23.84 6.59 -17.94
CA PHE A 366 -22.51 6.31 -18.44
C PHE A 366 -22.21 4.82 -18.37
N ASP A 367 -21.74 4.26 -19.47
CA ASP A 367 -21.11 2.95 -19.46
C ASP A 367 -19.62 3.10 -19.09
N LEU A 368 -19.14 2.26 -18.18
CA LEU A 368 -17.77 2.30 -17.69
C LEU A 368 -16.96 1.11 -18.22
N ASN A 369 -15.68 1.36 -18.46
CA ASN A 369 -14.71 0.31 -18.75
C ASN A 369 -14.40 -0.48 -17.47
N SER A 370 -14.12 -1.78 -17.59
CA SER A 370 -13.75 -2.63 -16.45
C SER A 370 -12.35 -2.38 -15.89
N SER A 371 -11.53 -1.59 -16.60
CA SER A 371 -10.15 -1.24 -16.21
C SER A 371 -10.10 0.18 -15.64
N LEU A 372 -9.08 0.97 -16.01
CA LEU A 372 -8.94 2.36 -15.58
C LEU A 372 -9.95 3.27 -16.30
N VAL A 373 -10.73 4.01 -15.53
CA VAL A 373 -11.60 5.10 -16.02
C VAL A 373 -11.05 6.42 -15.51
N SER A 374 -10.68 7.32 -16.42
CA SER A 374 -10.22 8.67 -16.08
C SER A 374 -11.33 9.68 -16.32
N VAL A 375 -11.76 10.37 -15.26
CA VAL A 375 -12.74 11.46 -15.33
C VAL A 375 -12.00 12.78 -15.51
N THR A 376 -12.04 13.35 -16.71
CA THR A 376 -11.28 14.56 -17.07
C THR A 376 -12.21 15.72 -17.41
N GLY A 377 -11.72 16.96 -17.31
CA GLY A 377 -12.49 18.17 -17.61
C GLY A 377 -11.88 19.41 -16.97
N GLY A 378 -12.33 20.59 -17.37
CA GLY A 378 -11.85 21.86 -16.80
C GLY A 378 -12.25 22.07 -15.33
N LYS A 379 -11.72 23.12 -14.71
CA LYS A 379 -12.11 23.52 -13.36
C LYS A 379 -13.62 23.80 -13.31
N GLY A 380 -14.32 23.21 -12.34
CA GLY A 380 -15.76 23.36 -12.17
C GLY A 380 -16.62 22.49 -13.10
N SER A 381 -16.04 21.57 -13.88
CA SER A 381 -16.80 20.69 -14.79
C SER A 381 -17.56 19.55 -14.10
N GLY A 382 -17.60 19.49 -12.77
CA GLY A 382 -18.35 18.47 -12.01
C GLY A 382 -17.63 17.15 -11.76
N LYS A 383 -16.31 17.05 -11.94
CA LYS A 383 -15.53 15.80 -11.71
C LYS A 383 -15.68 15.26 -10.28
N THR A 384 -15.33 16.10 -9.29
CA THR A 384 -15.51 15.78 -7.86
C THR A 384 -16.97 15.46 -7.56
N ALA A 385 -17.93 16.16 -8.16
CA ALA A 385 -19.35 15.86 -7.96
C ALA A 385 -19.71 14.45 -8.44
N PHE A 386 -19.28 14.06 -9.64
CA PHE A 386 -19.50 12.72 -10.19
C PHE A 386 -18.90 11.63 -9.31
N VAL A 387 -17.63 11.80 -8.94
CA VAL A 387 -16.88 10.82 -8.14
C VAL A 387 -17.44 10.69 -6.72
N ASP A 388 -17.78 11.82 -6.09
CA ASP A 388 -18.33 11.88 -4.72
C ASP A 388 -19.77 11.36 -4.66
N LEU A 389 -20.58 11.54 -5.71
CA LEU A 389 -21.90 10.91 -5.85
C LEU A 389 -21.77 9.38 -5.90
N ILE A 390 -20.88 8.83 -6.73
CA ILE A 390 -20.62 7.38 -6.75
C ILE A 390 -20.13 6.89 -5.39
N ALA A 391 -19.20 7.62 -4.75
CA ALA A 391 -18.70 7.29 -3.42
C ALA A 391 -19.80 7.25 -2.34
N SER A 392 -20.84 8.08 -2.47
CA SER A 392 -21.98 8.09 -1.53
C SER A 392 -22.75 6.77 -1.50
N CYS A 393 -22.66 5.95 -2.56
CA CYS A 393 -23.24 4.61 -2.60
C CYS A 393 -22.51 3.61 -1.68
N TYR A 394 -21.31 3.95 -1.21
CA TYR A 394 -20.44 3.06 -0.44
C TYR A 394 -20.11 3.56 0.96
N LYS A 395 -20.06 4.88 1.17
CA LYS A 395 -19.81 5.49 2.48
C LYS A 395 -20.68 6.73 2.70
N ASP A 396 -20.94 7.10 3.95
CA ASP A 396 -21.69 8.32 4.26
C ASP A 396 -20.88 9.56 3.82
N ARG A 397 -21.39 10.25 2.80
CA ARG A 397 -20.84 11.51 2.29
C ARG A 397 -21.70 12.71 2.64
N CYS A 398 -22.90 12.52 3.20
CA CYS A 398 -23.74 13.63 3.65
C CYS A 398 -23.17 14.27 4.92
N HIS A 399 -22.64 13.47 5.86
CA HIS A 399 -22.08 13.96 7.13
C HIS A 399 -20.55 13.92 7.18
N THR A 400 -19.88 14.11 6.03
CA THR A 400 -18.41 14.06 5.97
C THR A 400 -17.75 15.32 6.53
N LYS A 401 -16.53 15.18 7.07
CA LYS A 401 -15.68 16.31 7.47
C LYS A 401 -14.87 16.89 6.31
N ASP A 402 -14.91 16.26 5.15
CA ASP A 402 -14.21 16.69 3.95
C ASP A 402 -14.89 17.92 3.34
N LYS A 403 -14.21 19.06 3.41
CA LYS A 403 -14.70 20.35 2.88
C LYS A 403 -14.84 20.35 1.35
N ASN A 404 -14.15 19.45 0.66
CA ASN A 404 -14.18 19.35 -0.80
C ASN A 404 -15.36 18.50 -1.31
N SER A 405 -16.06 17.78 -0.42
CA SER A 405 -17.22 16.95 -0.77
C SER A 405 -18.34 17.77 -1.40
N PHE A 406 -18.77 17.34 -2.59
CA PHE A 406 -19.96 17.86 -3.23
C PHE A 406 -21.23 17.39 -2.51
N VAL A 407 -21.31 16.10 -2.17
CA VAL A 407 -22.48 15.52 -1.50
C VAL A 407 -22.73 16.15 -0.14
N GLY A 408 -21.67 16.37 0.66
CA GLY A 408 -21.77 17.05 1.95
C GLY A 408 -22.28 18.49 1.83
N ARG A 409 -21.87 19.23 0.79
CA ARG A 409 -22.34 20.61 0.56
C ARG A 409 -23.82 20.70 0.19
N ILE A 410 -24.35 19.71 -0.53
CA ILE A 410 -25.75 19.73 -0.99
C ILE A 410 -26.69 19.02 -0.03
N ALA A 411 -26.18 18.28 0.97
CA ALA A 411 -26.97 17.45 1.87
C ALA A 411 -28.11 18.23 2.56
N ASP A 412 -27.83 19.44 3.03
CA ASP A 412 -28.80 20.30 3.73
C ASP A 412 -29.98 20.73 2.83
N SER A 413 -29.79 20.73 1.51
CA SER A 413 -30.84 21.06 0.54
C SER A 413 -31.79 19.89 0.28
N SER A 414 -31.54 18.71 0.87
CA SER A 414 -32.32 17.48 0.69
C SER A 414 -32.62 17.14 -0.79
N PRO A 415 -31.59 17.09 -1.65
CA PRO A 415 -31.78 16.95 -3.09
C PRO A 415 -32.35 15.57 -3.44
N ASN A 416 -33.33 15.54 -4.33
CA ASN A 416 -33.93 14.29 -4.80
C ASN A 416 -33.11 13.72 -5.97
N ILE A 417 -31.87 13.33 -5.70
CA ILE A 417 -30.96 12.69 -6.66
C ILE A 417 -30.96 11.19 -6.37
N GLU A 418 -31.37 10.38 -7.34
CA GLU A 418 -31.23 8.92 -7.32
C GLU A 418 -30.00 8.50 -8.12
N ILE A 419 -29.21 7.61 -7.54
CA ILE A 419 -27.99 7.06 -8.13
C ILE A 419 -28.17 5.56 -8.26
N THR A 420 -28.03 5.05 -9.49
CA THR A 420 -28.11 3.62 -9.80
C THR A 420 -26.77 3.14 -10.35
N LEU A 421 -26.21 2.10 -9.73
CA LEU A 421 -25.01 1.40 -10.16
C LEU A 421 -25.39 0.03 -10.69
N THR A 422 -24.89 -0.32 -11.88
CA THR A 422 -24.97 -1.68 -12.43
C THR A 422 -23.59 -2.30 -12.40
N PHE A 423 -23.46 -3.52 -11.88
CA PHE A 423 -22.19 -4.23 -11.75
C PHE A 423 -21.96 -5.25 -12.86
N GLY A 424 -20.73 -5.76 -12.96
CA GLY A 424 -20.31 -6.73 -13.98
C GLY A 424 -21.10 -8.03 -13.97
N ASP A 425 -21.57 -8.49 -12.81
CA ASP A 425 -22.45 -9.67 -12.65
C ASP A 425 -23.92 -9.40 -13.00
N GLY A 426 -24.27 -8.17 -13.37
CA GLY A 426 -25.63 -7.73 -13.67
C GLY A 426 -26.45 -7.33 -12.45
N SER A 427 -25.89 -7.39 -11.24
CA SER A 427 -26.56 -6.86 -10.04
C SER A 427 -26.70 -5.34 -10.11
N ILE A 428 -27.77 -4.82 -9.51
CA ILE A 428 -28.14 -3.39 -9.54
C ILE A 428 -28.29 -2.89 -8.11
N PHE A 429 -27.68 -1.75 -7.82
CA PHE A 429 -27.87 -1.02 -6.57
C PHE A 429 -28.39 0.38 -6.87
N SER A 430 -29.50 0.78 -6.24
CA SER A 430 -30.01 2.15 -6.31
C SER A 430 -30.27 2.72 -4.92
N LYS A 431 -30.02 4.02 -4.77
CA LYS A 431 -30.38 4.80 -3.60
C LYS A 431 -30.60 6.27 -3.94
N LYS A 432 -31.34 6.97 -3.07
CA LYS A 432 -31.27 8.44 -3.04
C LYS A 432 -30.01 8.90 -2.32
N VAL A 433 -29.44 10.03 -2.71
CA VAL A 433 -28.16 10.51 -2.17
C VAL A 433 -28.20 10.72 -0.64
N THR A 434 -29.34 11.18 -0.10
CA THR A 434 -29.55 11.41 1.35
C THR A 434 -29.94 10.16 2.13
N GLU A 435 -30.17 9.02 1.47
CA GLU A 435 -30.49 7.76 2.16
C GLU A 435 -29.23 7.16 2.79
N ASN A 436 -29.36 6.77 4.06
CA ASN A 436 -28.35 6.03 4.80
C ASN A 436 -28.37 4.53 4.42
N LYS A 437 -28.16 4.26 3.14
CA LYS A 437 -28.12 2.95 2.51
C LYS A 437 -26.82 2.85 1.72
N PHE A 438 -26.09 1.75 1.88
CA PHE A 438 -24.82 1.52 1.19
C PHE A 438 -24.78 0.13 0.56
N PHE A 439 -23.94 -0.02 -0.45
CA PHE A 439 -23.68 -1.32 -1.05
C PHE A 439 -22.73 -2.13 -0.17
N GLU A 440 -23.25 -3.14 0.53
CA GLU A 440 -22.50 -3.93 1.52
C GLU A 440 -21.45 -4.88 0.93
N ASN A 441 -21.61 -5.28 -0.34
CA ASN A 441 -20.83 -6.36 -0.95
C ASN A 441 -19.59 -5.91 -1.75
N SER A 442 -19.23 -4.63 -1.79
CA SER A 442 -17.96 -4.20 -2.38
C SER A 442 -17.14 -3.39 -1.39
N GLU A 443 -16.02 -3.98 -0.98
CA GLU A 443 -14.96 -3.24 -0.31
C GLU A 443 -14.28 -2.32 -1.35
N ILE A 444 -14.84 -1.11 -1.54
CA ILE A 444 -14.23 -0.09 -2.40
C ILE A 444 -13.27 0.78 -1.59
N VAL A 445 -12.14 1.15 -2.20
CA VAL A 445 -11.26 2.16 -1.64
C VAL A 445 -11.62 3.50 -2.26
N TYR A 446 -12.26 4.39 -1.52
CA TYR A 446 -12.47 5.78 -1.96
C TYR A 446 -11.60 6.75 -1.18
N ILE A 447 -10.68 7.41 -1.88
CA ILE A 447 -9.80 8.46 -1.37
C ILE A 447 -10.33 9.80 -1.87
N ALA A 448 -10.84 10.62 -0.97
CA ALA A 448 -11.32 11.95 -1.32
C ALA A 448 -10.15 12.94 -1.52
N GLN A 449 -10.39 14.01 -2.26
CA GLN A 449 -9.39 15.04 -2.56
C GLN A 449 -8.76 15.64 -1.30
N GLY A 450 -9.55 16.00 -0.29
CA GLY A 450 -9.04 16.53 0.98
C GLY A 450 -8.27 15.51 1.82
N GLU A 451 -8.67 14.23 1.74
CA GLU A 451 -7.94 13.13 2.38
C GLU A 451 -6.56 12.96 1.73
N LEU A 452 -6.51 12.99 0.39
CA LEU A 452 -5.26 12.92 -0.36
C LEU A 452 -4.33 14.07 0.03
N GLU A 453 -4.79 15.32 0.03
CA GLU A 453 -4.01 16.50 0.46
C GLU A 453 -3.41 16.33 1.87
N THR A 454 -4.18 15.75 2.79
CA THR A 454 -3.72 15.47 4.16
C THR A 454 -2.60 14.43 4.17
N TYR A 455 -2.70 13.40 3.34
CA TYR A 455 -1.72 12.31 3.27
C TYR A 455 -0.47 12.63 2.45
N ILE A 456 -0.52 13.54 1.48
CA ILE A 456 0.62 13.80 0.57
C ILE A 456 1.11 15.25 0.54
N GLY A 457 0.45 16.19 1.22
CA GLY A 457 0.83 17.60 1.30
C GLY A 457 2.14 17.89 2.06
N ASP A 458 2.46 19.17 2.24
CA ASP A 458 3.77 19.61 2.78
C ASP A 458 3.99 19.26 4.26
N ASN A 459 2.91 19.11 5.04
CA ASN A 459 2.92 18.64 6.43
C ASN A 459 2.40 17.20 6.56
N SER A 460 2.50 16.40 5.49
CA SER A 460 1.91 15.07 5.44
C SER A 460 2.57 14.07 6.39
N ASP A 461 1.74 13.22 6.98
CA ASP A 461 2.18 12.04 7.73
C ASP A 461 2.18 10.77 6.84
N LEU A 462 2.67 10.92 5.61
CA LEU A 462 2.62 9.88 4.58
C LEU A 462 3.28 8.57 5.05
N ASP A 463 4.38 8.69 5.79
CA ASP A 463 5.10 7.53 6.34
C ASP A 463 4.21 6.75 7.33
N ASN A 464 3.50 7.43 8.25
CA ASN A 464 2.57 6.76 9.17
C ASN A 464 1.33 6.22 8.46
N TYR A 465 0.86 6.92 7.43
CA TYR A 465 -0.26 6.42 6.65
C TYR A 465 0.10 5.16 5.86
N ILE A 466 1.26 5.13 5.21
CA ILE A 466 1.77 3.93 4.55
C ILE A 466 2.01 2.82 5.58
N ASN A 467 2.51 3.15 6.77
CA ASN A 467 2.63 2.18 7.85
C ASN A 467 1.27 1.52 8.15
N ARG A 468 0.24 2.33 8.39
CA ARG A 468 -1.13 1.83 8.61
C ARG A 468 -1.59 0.93 7.46
N LEU A 469 -1.41 1.36 6.21
CA LEU A 469 -1.79 0.58 5.02
C LEU A 469 -1.08 -0.78 4.94
N ILE A 470 0.20 -0.84 5.31
CA ILE A 470 0.96 -2.10 5.33
C ILE A 470 0.38 -3.05 6.39
N PHE A 471 0.06 -2.56 7.58
CA PHE A 471 -0.49 -3.38 8.67
C PHE A 471 -1.96 -3.77 8.46
N GLU A 472 -2.75 -2.94 7.75
CA GLU A 472 -4.15 -3.23 7.39
C GLU A 472 -4.27 -4.19 6.21
N SER A 473 -3.20 -4.38 5.42
CA SER A 473 -3.16 -5.33 4.30
C SER A 473 -3.59 -6.72 4.76
N SER A 474 -4.40 -7.41 3.97
CA SER A 474 -4.82 -8.80 4.22
C SER A 474 -3.63 -9.77 4.35
N LEU A 475 -2.48 -9.40 3.77
CA LEU A 475 -1.23 -10.17 3.84
C LEU A 475 -0.56 -10.10 5.22
N ILE A 476 -0.82 -9.03 6.00
CA ILE A 476 -0.14 -8.74 7.26
C ILE A 476 -1.11 -8.74 8.45
N ASN A 477 -2.33 -8.27 8.23
CA ASN A 477 -3.37 -8.22 9.24
C ASN A 477 -3.63 -9.62 9.80
N ASN A 478 -3.79 -9.72 11.12
CA ASN A 478 -3.98 -10.99 11.84
C ASN A 478 -2.85 -12.04 11.66
N THR A 479 -1.65 -11.65 11.24
CA THR A 479 -0.49 -12.55 11.20
C THR A 479 0.23 -12.63 12.54
N VAL A 480 0.94 -13.75 12.78
CA VAL A 480 1.83 -13.91 13.96
C VAL A 480 2.88 -12.79 14.01
N LYS A 481 3.42 -12.39 12.86
CA LYS A 481 4.43 -11.32 12.78
C LYS A 481 3.88 -9.96 13.23
N SER A 482 2.68 -9.60 12.76
CA SER A 482 1.98 -8.39 13.19
C SER A 482 1.70 -8.41 14.69
N PHE A 483 1.27 -9.57 15.22
CA PHE A 483 1.06 -9.75 16.65
C PHE A 483 2.34 -9.59 17.47
N GLU A 484 3.44 -10.24 17.09
CA GLU A 484 4.75 -10.12 17.75
C GLU A 484 5.26 -8.66 17.74
N PHE A 485 5.12 -7.95 16.62
CA PHE A 485 5.44 -6.53 16.52
C PHE A 485 4.64 -5.70 17.55
N ASN A 486 3.32 -5.90 17.60
CA ASN A 486 2.45 -5.20 18.54
C ASN A 486 2.77 -5.53 20.00
N GLN A 487 3.17 -6.77 20.31
CA GLN A 487 3.61 -7.15 21.65
C GLN A 487 4.88 -6.42 22.08
N ILE A 488 5.86 -6.29 21.18
CA ILE A 488 7.10 -5.56 21.49
C ILE A 488 6.80 -4.07 21.67
N GLN A 489 5.94 -3.48 20.84
CA GLN A 489 5.50 -2.10 20.99
C GLN A 489 4.83 -1.87 22.36
N ALA A 490 3.94 -2.77 22.77
CA ALA A 490 3.32 -2.72 24.10
C ALA A 490 4.34 -2.90 25.24
N SER A 491 5.35 -3.76 25.08
CA SER A 491 6.43 -3.92 26.05
C SER A 491 7.25 -2.63 26.18
N ILE A 492 7.58 -1.97 25.07
CA ILE A 492 8.29 -0.68 25.06
C ILE A 492 7.48 0.38 25.84
N ASP A 493 6.17 0.45 25.64
CA ASP A 493 5.34 1.43 26.33
C ASP A 493 5.20 1.14 27.84
N LEU A 494 5.25 -0.12 28.25
CA LEU A 494 5.36 -0.52 29.66
C LEU A 494 6.72 -0.17 30.26
N ASP A 495 7.80 -0.41 29.52
CA ASP A 495 9.17 -0.07 29.93
C ASP A 495 9.30 1.45 30.16
N LYS A 496 8.73 2.29 29.27
CA LYS A 496 8.67 3.76 29.42
C LYS A 496 8.00 4.19 30.72
N LYS A 497 6.79 3.68 31.01
CA LYS A 497 6.05 4.00 32.25
C LYS A 497 6.79 3.52 33.51
N SER A 498 7.44 2.37 33.42
CA SER A 498 8.23 1.80 34.50
C SER A 498 9.49 2.63 34.79
N LEU A 499 10.13 3.17 33.75
CA LEU A 499 11.26 4.09 33.87
C LEU A 499 10.85 5.39 34.56
N GLU A 500 9.73 6.01 34.16
CA GLU A 500 9.21 7.23 34.81
C GLU A 500 8.95 7.01 36.30
N SER A 501 8.36 5.86 36.65
CA SER A 501 8.10 5.48 38.06
C SER A 501 9.39 5.27 38.85
N LYS A 502 10.39 4.60 38.26
CA LYS A 502 11.72 4.41 38.89
C LYS A 502 12.48 5.72 39.03
N ASN A 503 12.42 6.59 38.04
CA ASN A 503 13.04 7.93 38.09
C ASN A 503 12.47 8.77 39.24
N ALA A 504 11.16 8.74 39.45
CA ALA A 504 10.52 9.42 40.57
C ALA A 504 10.96 8.84 41.92
N LEU A 505 11.03 7.51 42.05
CA LEU A 505 11.50 6.85 43.28
C LEU A 505 12.96 7.17 43.58
N ILE A 506 13.85 7.09 42.58
CA ILE A 506 15.27 7.41 42.72
C ILE A 506 15.46 8.86 43.16
N SER A 507 14.77 9.81 42.50
CA SER A 507 14.78 11.22 42.87
C SER A 507 14.36 11.45 44.33
N LYS A 508 13.31 10.76 44.79
CA LYS A 508 12.85 10.81 46.19
C LYS A 508 13.88 10.24 47.16
N LEU A 509 14.46 9.07 46.84
CA LEU A 509 15.47 8.41 47.68
C LEU A 509 16.74 9.26 47.79
N GLU A 510 17.19 9.86 46.69
CA GLU A 510 18.34 10.76 46.68
C GLU A 510 18.13 12.02 47.50
N GLY A 511 16.95 12.65 47.40
CA GLY A 511 16.62 13.80 48.24
C GLY A 511 16.53 13.45 49.73
N GLY A 512 16.20 12.20 50.06
CA GLY A 512 16.10 11.72 51.44
C GLY A 512 17.40 11.13 52.01
N THR A 513 18.44 10.92 51.20
CA THR A 513 19.68 10.24 51.59
C THR A 513 20.94 11.01 51.21
N ASP A 514 20.82 12.31 50.94
CA ASP A 514 21.96 13.16 50.60
C ASP A 514 22.91 13.38 51.81
N GLU A 515 24.12 13.87 51.52
CA GLU A 515 25.12 14.13 52.56
C GLU A 515 24.60 15.10 53.63
N ALA A 516 23.72 16.04 53.27
CA ALA A 516 23.14 17.00 54.21
C ALA A 516 22.18 16.32 55.18
N ALA A 517 21.30 15.42 54.72
CA ALA A 517 20.39 14.64 55.54
C ALA A 517 21.15 13.70 56.49
N ILE A 518 22.21 13.05 56.00
CA ILE A 518 23.07 12.19 56.81
C ILE A 518 23.81 13.00 57.87
N GLN A 519 24.39 14.15 57.48
CA GLN A 519 25.07 15.04 58.43
C GLN A 519 24.10 15.62 59.45
N ALA A 520 22.89 16.00 59.06
CA ALA A 520 21.88 16.51 59.98
C ALA A 520 21.53 15.49 61.07
N VAL A 521 21.28 14.23 60.70
CA VAL A 521 21.00 13.15 61.67
C VAL A 521 22.23 12.85 62.52
N SER A 522 23.43 12.87 61.95
CA SER A 522 24.68 12.66 62.70
C SER A 522 24.97 13.79 63.71
N ILE A 523 24.70 15.04 63.34
CA ILE A 523 24.84 16.22 64.21
C ILE A 523 23.79 16.18 65.32
N GLU A 524 22.52 15.90 64.98
CA GLU A 524 21.42 15.72 65.94
C GLU A 524 21.79 14.67 66.99
N LYS A 525 22.32 13.52 66.56
CA LYS A 525 22.79 12.44 67.45
C LYS A 525 23.93 12.90 68.38
N LYS A 526 24.98 13.52 67.84
CA LYS A 526 26.12 14.02 68.64
C LYS A 526 25.71 15.09 69.65
N GLN A 527 24.78 15.97 69.27
CA GLN A 527 24.27 17.01 70.16
C GLN A 527 23.46 16.41 71.31
N LEU A 528 22.57 15.46 71.01
CA LEU A 528 21.81 14.72 72.02
C LEU A 528 22.72 13.91 72.96
N GLU A 529 23.79 13.29 72.45
CA GLU A 529 24.79 12.58 73.26
C GLU A 529 25.56 13.53 74.21
N ALA A 530 25.90 14.73 73.74
CA ALA A 530 26.54 15.76 74.56
C ALA A 530 25.60 16.31 75.64
N ASP A 531 24.35 16.61 75.28
CA ASP A 531 23.30 17.06 76.22
C ASP A 531 23.03 15.99 77.28
N LYS A 532 23.00 14.71 76.90
CA LYS A 532 22.90 13.58 77.82
C LYS A 532 24.04 13.59 78.83
N LYS A 533 25.27 13.81 78.39
CA LYS A 533 26.46 13.85 79.25
C LYS A 533 26.44 15.02 80.24
N ASP A 534 26.02 16.21 79.82
CA ASP A 534 25.85 17.39 80.69
C ASP A 534 24.73 17.17 81.73
N ILE A 535 23.58 16.65 81.29
CA ILE A 535 22.46 16.34 82.18
C ILE A 535 22.85 15.29 83.22
N ILE A 536 23.56 14.22 82.84
CA ILE A 536 24.08 13.21 83.78
C ILE A 536 25.01 13.84 84.84
N ALA A 537 25.88 14.78 84.43
CA ALA A 537 26.75 15.50 85.37
C ALA A 537 25.94 16.37 86.36
N ARG A 538 24.93 17.11 85.86
CA ARG A 538 24.04 17.93 86.71
C ARG A 538 23.18 17.09 87.66
N ILE A 539 22.73 15.91 87.23
CA ILE A 539 22.03 14.93 88.07
C ILE A 539 22.95 14.46 89.21
N SER A 540 24.20 14.14 88.89
CA SER A 540 25.21 13.70 89.87
C SER A 540 25.52 14.78 90.92
N ASP A 541 25.64 16.04 90.52
CA ASP A 541 25.88 17.15 91.45
C ASP A 541 24.64 17.57 92.25
N SER A 542 23.44 17.46 91.66
CA SER A 542 22.17 17.66 92.39
C SER A 542 21.96 16.58 93.45
N ALA A 543 22.33 15.33 93.17
CA ALA A 543 22.16 14.21 94.09
C ALA A 543 23.02 14.36 95.37
N LYS A 544 24.20 15.01 95.28
CA LYS A 544 25.10 15.30 96.40
C LYS A 544 24.55 16.36 97.39
N LYS A 545 23.58 17.19 96.98
CA LYS A 545 23.04 18.32 97.76
C LYS A 545 21.75 18.00 98.53
N GLN A 546 21.24 16.76 98.48
CA GLN A 546 19.96 16.36 99.07
C GLN A 546 20.10 15.16 100.04
N THR A 547 19.12 14.97 100.92
CA THR A 547 19.04 13.81 101.82
C THR A 547 18.61 12.55 101.06
N GLY A 548 19.15 11.37 101.43
CA GLY A 548 18.92 10.11 100.71
C GLY A 548 17.45 9.72 100.49
N ALA A 549 16.55 10.10 101.42
CA ALA A 549 15.11 9.84 101.28
C ALA A 549 14.44 10.68 100.19
N ASN A 550 14.88 11.93 99.98
CA ASN A 550 14.32 12.83 98.97
C ASN A 550 14.78 12.48 97.54
N ASN A 551 16.01 12.00 97.39
CA ASN A 551 16.51 11.46 96.12
C ASN A 551 15.73 10.21 95.67
N LEU A 552 15.39 9.32 96.61
CA LEU A 552 14.59 8.13 96.35
C LEU A 552 13.16 8.48 95.88
N ILE A 553 12.51 9.46 96.50
CA ILE A 553 11.17 9.92 96.11
C ILE A 553 11.20 10.54 94.71
N ALA A 554 12.16 11.42 94.42
CA ALA A 554 12.33 12.00 93.07
C ALA A 554 12.58 10.92 92.00
N GLN A 555 13.45 9.94 92.29
CA GLN A 555 13.72 8.84 91.36
C GLN A 555 12.49 7.96 91.15
N GLN A 556 11.73 7.62 92.19
CA GLN A 556 10.53 6.80 92.09
C GLN A 556 9.41 7.50 91.30
N SER A 557 9.14 8.77 91.59
CA SER A 557 8.14 9.56 90.85
C SER A 557 8.52 9.72 89.37
N GLN A 558 9.81 9.92 89.08
CA GLN A 558 10.29 10.04 87.70
C GLN A 558 10.34 8.70 86.94
N LEU A 559 10.66 7.60 87.63
CA LEU A 559 10.57 6.25 87.07
C LEU A 559 9.12 5.93 86.68
N ALA A 560 8.13 6.37 87.46
CA ALA A 560 6.71 6.21 87.13
C ALA A 560 6.30 7.04 85.92
N ILE A 561 6.66 8.33 85.86
CA ILE A 561 6.32 9.20 84.71
C ILE A 561 6.97 8.73 83.42
N SER A 562 8.22 8.29 83.43
CA SER A 562 8.84 7.85 82.17
C SER A 562 8.27 6.55 81.65
N LYS A 563 7.89 5.61 82.52
CA LYS A 563 7.21 4.40 82.05
C LYS A 563 5.92 4.77 81.31
N LEU A 564 5.19 5.77 81.81
CA LEU A 564 4.00 6.30 81.15
C LEU A 564 4.34 7.03 79.85
N LYS A 565 5.41 7.85 79.79
CA LYS A 565 5.86 8.51 78.55
C LYS A 565 6.31 7.50 77.48
N GLU A 566 7.09 6.48 77.85
CA GLU A 566 7.50 5.38 76.95
C GLU A 566 6.28 4.61 76.43
N GLN A 567 5.30 4.37 77.29
CA GLN A 567 4.04 3.75 76.89
C GLN A 567 3.26 4.65 75.91
N LYS A 568 3.20 5.97 76.16
CA LYS A 568 2.57 6.94 75.24
C LYS A 568 3.24 6.93 73.86
N ASP A 569 4.57 7.03 73.80
CA ASP A 569 5.31 7.01 72.52
C ASP A 569 5.10 5.69 71.77
N SER A 570 5.09 4.56 72.49
CA SER A 570 4.83 3.25 71.89
C SER A 570 3.42 3.19 71.28
N LEU A 571 2.41 3.71 71.99
CA LEU A 571 1.03 3.79 71.51
C LEU A 571 0.88 4.74 70.30
N LEU A 572 1.59 5.89 70.29
CA LEU A 572 1.63 6.80 69.13
C LEU A 572 2.21 6.11 67.89
N ASN A 573 3.34 5.43 68.03
CA ASN A 573 3.95 4.70 66.91
C ASN A 573 3.03 3.59 66.40
N ILE A 574 2.37 2.84 67.30
CA ILE A 574 1.41 1.81 66.90
C ILE A 574 0.24 2.44 66.12
N GLN A 575 -0.30 3.57 66.57
CA GLN A 575 -1.37 4.28 65.88
C GLN A 575 -0.95 4.73 64.47
N GLU A 576 0.26 5.26 64.31
CA GLU A 576 0.82 5.65 63.00
C GLU A 576 0.91 4.44 62.05
N TYR A 577 1.53 3.34 62.49
CA TYR A 577 1.65 2.13 61.68
C TYR A 577 0.31 1.47 61.33
N ILE A 578 -0.66 1.49 62.25
CA ILE A 578 -2.02 1.02 61.95
C ILE A 578 -2.66 1.90 60.88
N GLY A 579 -2.48 3.22 60.94
CA GLY A 579 -2.98 4.16 59.92
C GLY A 579 -2.43 3.87 58.53
N GLU A 580 -1.11 3.71 58.40
CA GLU A 580 -0.45 3.36 57.12
C GLU A 580 -0.96 2.01 56.57
N ALA A 581 -1.08 0.99 57.43
CA ALA A 581 -1.56 -0.33 57.03
C ALA A 581 -3.02 -0.29 56.55
N VAL A 582 -3.89 0.48 57.22
CA VAL A 582 -5.29 0.67 56.82
C VAL A 582 -5.36 1.36 55.46
N LEU A 583 -4.60 2.43 55.25
CA LEU A 583 -4.58 3.16 53.96
C LEU A 583 -4.12 2.27 52.80
N PHE A 584 -3.11 1.44 52.99
CA PHE A 584 -2.65 0.47 51.99
C PHE A 584 -3.75 -0.54 51.62
N ILE A 585 -4.48 -1.06 52.62
CA ILE A 585 -5.57 -2.01 52.40
C ILE A 585 -6.74 -1.34 51.67
N GLU A 586 -7.13 -0.13 52.06
CA GLU A 586 -8.30 0.55 51.52
C GLU A 586 -8.07 1.12 50.10
N ASN A 587 -6.83 1.49 49.77
CA ASN A 587 -6.52 2.10 48.48
C ASN A 587 -5.82 1.12 47.53
N ASP A 588 -4.65 0.61 47.91
CA ASP A 588 -3.78 -0.13 46.99
C ASP A 588 -4.28 -1.56 46.73
N ILE A 589 -4.73 -2.26 47.78
CA ILE A 589 -5.32 -3.60 47.62
C ILE A 589 -6.63 -3.52 46.81
N VAL A 590 -7.46 -2.50 47.04
CA VAL A 590 -8.69 -2.28 46.26
C VAL A 590 -8.37 -2.03 44.79
N ALA A 591 -7.42 -1.13 44.49
CA ALA A 591 -6.99 -0.85 43.13
C ALA A 591 -6.40 -2.09 42.42
N PHE A 592 -5.63 -2.90 43.15
CA PHE A 592 -5.12 -4.18 42.66
C PHE A 592 -6.25 -5.17 42.34
N ASN A 593 -7.19 -5.35 43.28
CA ASN A 593 -8.31 -6.28 43.13
C ASN A 593 -9.24 -5.89 41.98
N LEU A 594 -9.42 -4.61 41.68
CA LEU A 594 -10.14 -4.16 40.48
C LEU A 594 -9.48 -4.70 39.20
N LYS A 595 -8.16 -4.62 39.09
CA LYS A 595 -7.40 -5.18 37.95
C LYS A 595 -7.52 -6.70 37.89
N VAL A 596 -7.42 -7.39 39.03
CA VAL A 596 -7.63 -8.85 39.11
C VAL A 596 -9.05 -9.24 38.69
N GLY A 597 -10.05 -8.44 39.04
CA GLY A 597 -11.44 -8.61 38.59
C GLY A 597 -11.54 -8.57 37.07
N PHE A 598 -10.92 -7.59 36.41
CA PHE A 598 -10.87 -7.53 34.94
C PHE A 598 -10.14 -8.75 34.35
N ILE A 599 -8.98 -9.12 34.91
CA ILE A 599 -8.20 -10.30 34.47
C ILE A 599 -9.06 -11.57 34.54
N ASN A 600 -9.69 -11.84 35.69
CA ASN A 600 -10.56 -13.00 35.88
C ASN A 600 -11.75 -12.97 34.92
N GLY A 601 -12.35 -11.80 34.68
CA GLY A 601 -13.41 -11.63 33.69
C GLY A 601 -12.99 -12.03 32.27
N PHE A 602 -11.76 -11.70 31.87
CA PHE A 602 -11.21 -12.14 30.58
C PHE A 602 -10.83 -13.62 30.55
N LEU A 603 -10.27 -14.18 31.63
CA LEU A 603 -9.96 -15.61 31.74
C LEU A 603 -11.21 -16.49 31.57
N VAL A 604 -12.34 -16.08 32.17
CA VAL A 604 -13.64 -16.75 32.00
C VAL A 604 -14.10 -16.68 30.54
N LYS A 605 -14.04 -15.51 29.90
CA LYS A 605 -14.39 -15.36 28.47
C LYS A 605 -13.54 -16.24 27.55
N LEU A 606 -12.30 -16.51 27.93
CA LEU A 606 -11.35 -17.37 27.21
C LEU A 606 -11.47 -18.86 27.57
N GLY A 607 -12.40 -19.25 28.46
CA GLY A 607 -12.59 -20.63 28.90
C GLY A 607 -11.39 -21.20 29.68
N LYS A 608 -10.58 -20.35 30.32
CA LYS A 608 -9.45 -20.78 31.14
C LYS A 608 -9.91 -21.04 32.58
N ASP A 609 -9.71 -22.27 33.04
CA ASP A 609 -10.00 -22.67 34.44
C ASP A 609 -8.84 -22.31 35.37
N VAL A 610 -8.42 -21.05 35.29
CA VAL A 610 -7.41 -20.46 36.17
C VAL A 610 -8.00 -19.18 36.70
N LYS A 611 -7.98 -19.01 38.02
CA LYS A 611 -8.44 -17.80 38.69
C LYS A 611 -7.28 -17.20 39.47
N VAL A 612 -7.10 -15.90 39.29
CA VAL A 612 -6.17 -15.14 40.13
C VAL A 612 -6.93 -14.73 41.39
N ASP A 613 -6.39 -15.11 42.55
CA ASP A 613 -7.03 -14.85 43.83
C ASP A 613 -7.04 -13.34 44.15
N LEU A 614 -8.16 -12.90 44.72
CA LEU A 614 -8.28 -11.54 45.26
C LEU A 614 -7.52 -11.49 46.59
N ILE A 615 -6.79 -10.39 46.80
CA ILE A 615 -6.13 -10.16 48.08
C ILE A 615 -7.17 -9.59 49.04
N THR A 616 -7.47 -10.30 50.11
CA THR A 616 -8.37 -9.80 51.16
C THR A 616 -7.65 -9.79 52.49
N TYR A 617 -7.92 -8.78 53.31
CA TYR A 617 -7.51 -8.76 54.71
C TYR A 617 -8.77 -8.84 55.60
N PRO A 618 -9.20 -10.05 56.01
CA PRO A 618 -10.50 -10.27 56.66
C PRO A 618 -10.66 -9.53 58.00
N THR A 619 -9.54 -9.14 58.61
CA THR A 619 -9.48 -8.54 59.94
C THR A 619 -9.24 -7.02 59.91
N LEU A 620 -9.60 -6.34 58.82
CA LEU A 620 -9.47 -4.87 58.71
C LEU A 620 -10.22 -4.15 59.85
N GLU A 621 -11.43 -4.60 60.18
CA GLU A 621 -12.20 -4.03 61.28
C GLU A 621 -11.54 -4.28 62.65
N ASN A 622 -10.76 -5.36 62.80
CA ASN A 622 -9.98 -5.59 64.02
C ASN A 622 -8.85 -4.56 64.14
N LEU A 623 -8.18 -4.19 63.03
CA LEU A 623 -7.17 -3.13 63.02
C LEU A 623 -7.79 -1.76 63.35
N LYS A 624 -8.96 -1.43 62.79
CA LYS A 624 -9.69 -0.18 63.10
C LYS A 624 -10.13 -0.13 64.55
N THR A 625 -10.65 -1.25 65.06
CA THR A 625 -11.03 -1.40 66.47
C THR A 625 -9.81 -1.26 67.38
N LEU A 626 -8.69 -1.90 67.05
CA LEU A 626 -7.43 -1.78 67.76
C LEU A 626 -6.94 -0.32 67.76
N ASN A 627 -7.02 0.40 66.64
CA ASN A 627 -6.65 1.82 66.59
C ASN A 627 -7.48 2.65 67.59
N THR A 628 -8.79 2.38 67.66
CA THR A 628 -9.70 3.05 68.60
C THR A 628 -9.35 2.72 70.06
N GLN A 629 -8.99 1.46 70.34
CA GLN A 629 -8.52 1.03 71.67
C GLN A 629 -7.18 1.67 72.05
N ILE A 630 -6.23 1.72 71.12
CA ILE A 630 -4.94 2.40 71.27
C ILE A 630 -5.18 3.87 71.58
N GLN A 631 -6.08 4.55 70.86
CA GLN A 631 -6.41 5.95 71.09
C GLN A 631 -7.04 6.17 72.48
N ALA A 632 -7.93 5.29 72.92
CA ALA A 632 -8.49 5.36 74.27
C ALA A 632 -7.42 5.15 75.36
N GLN A 633 -6.52 4.17 75.18
CA GLN A 633 -5.39 3.95 76.07
C GLN A 633 -4.42 5.13 76.06
N LEU A 634 -4.17 5.74 74.90
CA LEU A 634 -3.33 6.92 74.75
C LEU A 634 -3.86 8.06 75.63
N ASN A 635 -5.17 8.32 75.56
CA ASN A 635 -5.83 9.33 76.36
C ASN A 635 -5.70 9.05 77.87
N GLN A 636 -5.88 7.79 78.29
CA GLN A 636 -5.69 7.39 79.69
C GLN A 636 -4.25 7.57 80.16
N VAL A 637 -3.26 7.14 79.36
CA VAL A 637 -1.85 7.30 79.68
C VAL A 637 -1.48 8.78 79.77
N VAL A 638 -1.98 9.62 78.87
CA VAL A 638 -1.78 11.08 78.93
C VAL A 638 -2.39 11.68 80.20
N GLN A 639 -3.59 11.28 80.59
CA GLN A 639 -4.21 11.72 81.85
C GLN A 639 -3.41 11.27 83.09
N CYS A 640 -2.86 10.05 83.08
CA CYS A 640 -1.98 9.56 84.14
C CYS A 640 -0.67 10.38 84.21
N ILE A 641 -0.08 10.72 83.07
CA ILE A 641 1.09 11.61 82.98
C ILE A 641 0.73 12.97 83.59
N GLU A 642 -0.39 13.58 83.20
CA GLU A 642 -0.85 14.88 83.74
C GLU A 642 -1.03 14.84 85.26
N LYS A 643 -1.61 13.76 85.79
CA LYS A 643 -1.82 13.58 87.23
C LYS A 643 -0.49 13.43 87.97
N SER A 644 0.39 12.55 87.50
CA SER A 644 1.71 12.35 88.11
C SER A 644 2.59 13.61 88.01
N GLN A 645 2.45 14.40 86.94
CA GLN A 645 3.15 15.68 86.80
C GLN A 645 2.67 16.71 87.84
N LYS A 646 1.35 16.80 88.08
CA LYS A 646 0.78 17.66 89.14
C LYS A 646 1.24 17.24 90.54
N GLU A 647 1.41 15.95 90.79
CA GLU A 647 1.94 15.43 92.06
C GLU A 647 3.41 15.83 92.29
N ILE A 648 4.25 15.80 91.24
CA ILE A 648 5.63 16.29 91.30
C ILE A 648 5.68 17.81 91.51
N ASP A 649 4.74 18.56 90.93
CA ASP A 649 4.70 20.03 91.07
C ASP A 649 4.46 20.51 92.51
N ASN A 650 3.87 19.66 93.36
CA ASN A 650 3.58 19.90 94.78
C ASN A 650 4.74 19.52 95.73
N LEU A 651 5.87 19.00 95.22
CA LEU A 651 7.05 18.64 96.03
C LEU A 651 7.94 19.85 96.37
N ALA A 652 8.75 19.74 97.44
CA ALA A 652 9.71 20.78 97.85
C ALA A 652 10.72 21.12 96.73
N SER A 653 11.14 22.39 96.61
CA SER A 653 11.80 22.91 95.39
C SER A 653 13.05 22.13 94.96
N GLY A 654 13.88 21.63 95.89
CA GLY A 654 15.04 20.79 95.56
C GLY A 654 14.67 19.48 94.89
N VAL A 655 13.63 18.79 95.36
CA VAL A 655 13.15 17.50 94.81
C VAL A 655 12.55 17.69 93.42
N LYS A 656 11.86 18.82 93.22
CA LYS A 656 11.28 19.25 91.95
C LYS A 656 12.34 19.47 90.87
N ASP A 657 13.45 20.13 91.21
CA ASP A 657 14.53 20.40 90.25
C ASP A 657 15.29 19.11 89.88
N HIS A 658 15.47 18.18 90.81
CA HIS A 658 16.09 16.87 90.54
C HIS A 658 15.21 15.99 89.64
N ALA A 659 13.89 15.94 89.89
CA ALA A 659 12.94 15.23 89.04
C ALA A 659 12.91 15.79 87.61
N LYS A 660 12.95 17.11 87.44
CA LYS A 660 13.05 17.76 86.11
C LYS A 660 14.32 17.41 85.34
N LEU A 661 15.46 17.26 86.03
CA LEU A 661 16.71 16.85 85.38
C LEU A 661 16.65 15.39 84.91
N LEU A 662 16.09 14.49 85.72
CA LEU A 662 15.87 13.10 85.35
C LEU A 662 14.81 12.96 84.22
N ASP A 663 13.82 13.85 84.15
CA ASP A 663 12.86 13.92 83.04
C ASP A 663 13.53 14.34 81.73
N LYS A 664 14.34 15.40 81.77
CA LYS A 664 15.17 15.81 80.62
C LYS A 664 16.11 14.70 80.15
N GLN A 665 16.72 13.94 81.06
CA GLN A 665 17.59 12.81 80.68
C GLN A 665 16.83 11.79 79.83
N LYS A 666 15.60 11.47 80.21
CA LYS A 666 14.80 10.48 79.50
C LYS A 666 14.20 11.02 78.20
N ASP A 667 13.81 12.28 78.16
CA ASP A 667 13.43 12.95 76.91
C ASP A 667 14.60 12.91 75.89
N ILE A 668 15.85 13.08 76.37
CA ILE A 668 17.06 12.93 75.55
C ILE A 668 17.27 11.47 75.11
N ASP A 669 17.10 10.49 76.01
CA ASP A 669 17.21 9.05 75.67
C ASP A 669 16.18 8.63 74.60
N GLN A 670 14.96 9.13 74.69
CA GLN A 670 13.92 8.91 73.67
C GLN A 670 14.26 9.59 72.35
N ALA A 671 14.76 10.82 72.38
CA ALA A 671 15.22 11.53 71.18
C ALA A 671 16.39 10.79 70.51
N LEU A 672 17.33 10.22 71.28
CA LEU A 672 18.41 9.37 70.78
C LEU A 672 17.87 8.12 70.09
N SER A 673 16.95 7.38 70.73
CA SER A 673 16.35 6.18 70.12
C SER A 673 15.57 6.50 68.84
N LYS A 674 14.84 7.63 68.79
CA LYS A 674 14.19 8.11 67.56
C LYS A 674 15.23 8.45 66.48
N THR A 675 16.35 9.06 66.84
CA THR A 675 17.44 9.42 65.92
C THR A 675 18.17 8.18 65.39
N GLU A 676 18.40 7.16 66.21
CA GLU A 676 18.96 5.87 65.77
C GLU A 676 18.05 5.16 64.77
N LYS A 677 16.72 5.19 64.97
CA LYS A 677 15.77 4.68 63.98
C LYS A 677 15.79 5.47 62.66
N LYS A 678 15.95 6.79 62.72
CA LYS A 678 16.14 7.63 61.52
C LYS A 678 17.42 7.22 60.78
N GLU A 679 18.52 6.99 61.50
CA GLU A 679 19.80 6.53 60.95
C GLU A 679 19.68 5.16 60.26
N ASP A 680 19.01 4.20 60.90
CA ASP A 680 18.74 2.87 60.30
C ASP A 680 17.86 2.96 59.05
N ASN A 681 16.81 3.79 59.07
CA ASN A 681 15.96 4.01 57.90
C ASN A 681 16.71 4.70 56.76
N LEU A 682 17.59 5.66 57.05
CA LEU A 682 18.46 6.29 56.06
C LEU A 682 19.36 5.24 55.39
N LYS A 683 19.96 4.34 56.17
CA LYS A 683 20.82 3.27 55.64
C LYS A 683 20.03 2.31 54.74
N LYS A 684 18.83 1.90 55.15
CA LYS A 684 17.94 1.07 54.30
C LYS A 684 17.56 1.78 53.00
N ASN A 685 17.29 3.08 53.05
CA ASN A 685 16.98 3.86 51.86
C ASN A 685 18.19 4.01 50.92
N GLN A 686 19.42 4.09 51.46
CA GLN A 686 20.65 4.07 50.66
C GLN A 686 20.85 2.73 49.95
N ASP A 687 20.65 1.61 50.66
CA ASP A 687 20.75 0.28 50.06
C ASP A 687 19.70 0.10 48.95
N LEU A 688 18.46 0.56 49.20
CA LEU A 688 17.38 0.56 48.21
C LEU A 688 17.70 1.44 47.00
N LEU A 689 18.33 2.61 47.20
CA LEU A 689 18.73 3.51 46.11
C LEU A 689 19.72 2.84 45.15
N VAL A 690 20.72 2.11 45.66
CA VAL A 690 21.69 1.39 44.82
C VAL A 690 21.00 0.31 43.98
N VAL A 691 20.07 -0.43 44.59
CA VAL A 691 19.26 -1.45 43.90
C VAL A 691 18.41 -0.80 42.80
N GLU A 692 17.72 0.29 43.11
CA GLU A 692 16.83 0.95 42.15
C GLU A 692 17.57 1.64 41.00
N LEU A 693 18.76 2.21 41.24
CA LEU A 693 19.64 2.70 40.18
C LEU A 693 20.03 1.58 39.22
N THR A 694 20.40 0.41 39.75
CA THR A 694 20.73 -0.78 38.95
C THR A 694 19.52 -1.24 38.13
N ASN A 695 18.34 -1.29 38.75
CA ASN A 695 17.10 -1.67 38.10
C ASN A 695 16.71 -0.70 36.98
N ARG A 696 16.80 0.62 37.20
CA ARG A 696 16.54 1.64 36.16
C ARG A 696 17.49 1.46 34.97
N ASN A 697 18.78 1.28 35.23
CA ASN A 697 19.79 1.14 34.19
C ASN A 697 19.55 -0.11 33.33
N ASN A 698 19.24 -1.25 33.96
CA ASN A 698 18.89 -2.47 33.25
C ASN A 698 17.61 -2.31 32.43
N LEU A 699 16.59 -1.65 33.00
CA LEU A 699 15.33 -1.39 32.30
C LEU A 699 15.51 -0.49 31.08
N PHE A 700 16.37 0.53 31.16
CA PHE A 700 16.67 1.39 30.01
C PHE A 700 17.44 0.63 28.91
N LYS A 701 18.39 -0.23 29.27
CA LYS A 701 19.05 -1.12 28.30
C LYS A 701 18.06 -2.07 27.63
N GLN A 702 17.10 -2.60 28.40
CA GLN A 702 16.01 -3.43 27.88
C GLN A 702 15.12 -2.66 26.89
N LEU A 703 14.76 -1.41 27.19
CA LEU A 703 14.02 -0.54 26.28
C LEU A 703 14.76 -0.36 24.94
N LEU A 704 16.08 -0.12 24.98
CA LEU A 704 16.90 -0.01 23.76
C LEU A 704 16.96 -1.33 22.98
N LYS A 705 17.09 -2.46 23.67
CA LYS A 705 17.05 -3.79 23.05
C LYS A 705 15.69 -4.07 22.39
N ASN A 706 14.60 -3.76 23.07
CA ASN A 706 13.24 -3.89 22.53
C ASN A 706 13.04 -3.00 21.29
N THR A 707 13.65 -1.81 21.26
CA THR A 707 13.63 -0.92 20.09
C THR A 707 14.32 -1.55 18.86
N LEU A 708 15.48 -2.19 19.06
CA LEU A 708 16.16 -2.93 17.98
C LEU A 708 15.36 -4.15 17.51
N LEU A 709 14.76 -4.89 18.45
CA LEU A 709 13.91 -6.04 18.14
C LEU A 709 12.66 -5.62 17.36
N LEU A 710 12.05 -4.48 17.72
CA LEU A 710 10.92 -3.90 16.99
C LEU A 710 11.32 -3.56 15.55
N LYS A 711 12.49 -2.96 15.34
CA LYS A 711 13.04 -2.73 13.98
C LYS A 711 13.15 -4.03 13.20
N GLN A 712 13.76 -5.06 13.77
CA GLN A 712 13.92 -6.37 13.10
C GLN A 712 12.57 -6.98 12.72
N LYS A 713 11.59 -6.97 13.64
CA LYS A 713 10.25 -7.48 13.36
C LYS A 713 9.53 -6.69 12.29
N TYR A 714 9.75 -5.39 12.25
CA TYR A 714 9.21 -4.57 11.17
C TYR A 714 9.88 -4.89 9.83
N GLU A 715 11.19 -5.15 9.79
CA GLU A 715 11.88 -5.59 8.57
C GLU A 715 11.30 -6.91 8.05
N GLU A 716 10.96 -7.85 8.95
CA GLU A 716 10.26 -9.08 8.57
C GLU A 716 8.86 -8.83 7.98
N ILE A 717 8.09 -7.88 8.54
CA ILE A 717 6.77 -7.49 8.02
C ILE A 717 6.90 -6.84 6.64
N ILE A 718 7.86 -5.93 6.47
CA ILE A 718 8.14 -5.30 5.19
C ILE A 718 8.57 -6.34 4.14
N ALA A 719 9.38 -7.31 4.54
CA ALA A 719 9.77 -8.41 3.66
C ALA A 719 8.55 -9.21 3.20
N LEU A 720 7.66 -9.62 4.11
CA LEU A 720 6.42 -10.32 3.75
C LEU A 720 5.53 -9.49 2.81
N PHE A 721 5.32 -8.22 3.13
CA PHE A 721 4.53 -7.30 2.30
C PHE A 721 5.16 -7.14 0.91
N SER A 722 6.49 -7.19 0.83
CA SER A 722 7.25 -7.05 -0.41
C SER A 722 7.60 -8.37 -1.09
N GLU A 723 7.23 -9.54 -0.55
CA GLU A 723 7.61 -10.85 -1.11
C GLU A 723 6.75 -11.14 -2.34
N ASN A 724 5.45 -10.81 -2.24
CA ASN A 724 4.56 -10.65 -3.39
C ASN A 724 4.77 -9.26 -4.01
N LYS A 725 5.96 -8.98 -4.58
CA LYS A 725 6.09 -7.82 -5.46
C LYS A 725 5.22 -8.07 -6.68
N ASP A 726 3.95 -7.70 -6.59
CA ASP A 726 3.18 -7.40 -7.77
C ASP A 726 4.03 -6.49 -8.65
N VAL A 727 3.96 -6.69 -9.97
CA VAL A 727 4.64 -5.84 -10.95
C VAL A 727 4.41 -4.35 -10.61
N VAL A 728 3.24 -4.04 -10.03
CA VAL A 728 2.84 -2.74 -9.48
C VAL A 728 3.86 -2.12 -8.49
N LEU A 729 4.41 -2.90 -7.56
CA LEU A 729 5.34 -2.45 -6.52
C LEU A 729 6.81 -2.46 -6.95
N SER A 730 7.14 -2.88 -8.18
CA SER A 730 8.53 -3.05 -8.65
C SER A 730 9.39 -1.77 -8.57
N ASP A 731 8.77 -0.59 -8.75
CA ASP A 731 9.43 0.72 -8.62
C ASP A 731 9.62 1.20 -7.17
N LEU A 732 9.03 0.49 -6.20
CA LEU A 732 9.08 0.82 -4.79
C LEU A 732 10.14 -0.02 -4.07
N SER A 733 10.95 0.64 -3.26
CA SER A 733 11.82 -0.03 -2.31
C SER A 733 11.39 0.32 -0.89
N PHE A 734 11.13 -0.70 -0.09
CA PHE A 734 10.80 -0.58 1.31
C PHE A 734 12.03 -0.91 2.18
N GLY A 735 12.11 -0.27 3.33
CA GLY A 735 13.09 -0.53 4.37
C GLY A 735 12.53 -0.05 5.71
N VAL A 736 13.32 -0.19 6.77
CA VAL A 736 12.95 0.27 8.11
C VAL A 736 14.13 1.04 8.70
N LYS A 737 13.84 2.14 9.38
CA LYS A 737 14.86 2.90 10.13
C LYS A 737 14.37 3.20 11.54
N ILE A 738 15.32 3.34 12.46
CA ILE A 738 15.07 3.97 13.76
C ILE A 738 15.31 5.48 13.56
N ASN A 739 14.33 6.29 13.93
CA ASN A 739 14.46 7.74 13.96
C ASN A 739 14.68 8.19 15.41
N TYR A 740 15.67 9.06 15.63
CA TYR A 740 15.90 9.69 16.93
C TYR A 740 15.41 11.14 16.88
N ASN A 741 14.50 11.52 17.77
CA ASN A 741 13.96 12.87 17.85
C ASN A 741 14.95 13.82 18.56
N GLN A 742 16.00 14.22 17.83
CA GLN A 742 17.04 15.10 18.35
C GLN A 742 16.50 16.46 18.78
N SER A 743 15.52 17.01 18.06
CA SER A 743 14.92 18.30 18.40
C SER A 743 14.22 18.25 19.76
N GLU A 744 13.40 17.23 19.99
CA GLU A 744 12.69 17.07 21.26
C GLU A 744 13.65 16.84 22.44
N PHE A 745 14.75 16.12 22.24
CA PHE A 745 15.79 15.98 23.27
C PHE A 745 16.45 17.32 23.61
N LEU A 746 16.80 18.11 22.59
CA LEU A 746 17.45 19.41 22.78
C LEU A 746 16.50 20.44 23.42
N GLU A 747 15.22 20.45 23.06
CA GLU A 747 14.18 21.25 23.71
C GLU A 747 14.07 20.88 25.20
N GLY A 748 14.03 19.58 25.52
CA GLY A 748 14.01 19.13 26.92
C GLY A 748 15.28 19.50 27.70
N VAL A 749 16.45 19.48 27.07
CA VAL A 749 17.72 19.97 27.65
C VAL A 749 17.62 21.46 27.97
N GLU A 750 17.08 22.27 27.05
CA GLU A 750 16.86 23.70 27.26
C GLU A 750 15.92 23.95 28.44
N ASP A 751 14.87 23.16 28.60
CA ASP A 751 13.90 23.34 29.69
C ASP A 751 14.48 22.98 31.05
N VAL A 752 15.29 21.92 31.15
CA VAL A 752 15.72 21.35 32.43
C VAL A 752 17.08 21.84 32.93
N LEU A 753 18.06 22.10 32.05
CA LEU A 753 19.45 22.41 32.43
C LEU A 753 19.76 23.93 32.46
N ASP A 754 20.54 24.38 33.44
CA ASP A 754 20.93 25.79 33.55
C ASP A 754 22.13 26.12 32.65
N GLN A 755 21.82 26.67 31.47
CA GLN A 755 22.82 27.04 30.46
C GLN A 755 23.67 28.26 30.85
N ARG A 756 23.35 28.98 31.95
CA ARG A 756 24.16 30.14 32.39
C ARG A 756 25.51 29.77 33.02
N ARG A 757 25.75 28.49 33.36
CA ARG A 757 27.03 28.00 33.93
C ARG A 757 28.03 27.44 32.90
N LYS A 758 27.64 27.30 31.64
CA LYS A 758 28.53 27.11 30.48
C LYS A 758 28.07 28.09 29.41
N GLY A 759 28.56 29.33 29.46
CA GLY A 759 28.08 30.40 28.57
C GLY A 759 28.08 29.98 27.11
N ALA A 760 26.89 29.79 26.53
CA ALA A 760 26.71 29.37 25.14
C ALA A 760 25.21 29.42 24.77
N LYS A 761 24.86 29.81 23.53
CA LYS A 761 23.48 29.88 23.02
C LYS A 761 23.00 28.48 22.57
N ALA A 762 21.72 28.32 22.22
CA ALA A 762 21.13 27.06 21.72
C ALA A 762 21.95 26.33 20.63
N SER A 763 22.69 27.07 19.78
CA SER A 763 23.60 26.51 18.77
C SER A 763 24.77 25.69 19.33
N ASP A 764 25.12 25.88 20.61
CA ASP A 764 26.27 25.26 21.25
C ASP A 764 25.88 23.98 22.03
N ALA A 765 24.59 23.77 22.33
CA ALA A 765 24.10 22.56 22.99
C ALA A 765 24.35 21.31 22.15
N ALA A 766 24.19 21.39 20.82
CA ALA A 766 24.45 20.26 19.93
C ALA A 766 25.92 19.82 19.93
N LEU A 767 26.85 20.76 20.13
CA LEU A 767 28.28 20.48 20.27
C LEU A 767 28.61 19.84 21.63
N ILE A 768 27.88 20.21 22.70
CA ILE A 768 28.05 19.63 24.04
C ILE A 768 27.63 18.14 24.06
N PHE A 769 26.63 17.77 23.27
CA PHE A 769 26.12 16.39 23.17
C PHE A 769 26.60 15.65 21.91
N ALA A 770 27.69 16.10 21.26
CA ALA A 770 28.20 15.49 20.03
C ALA A 770 28.57 14.01 20.20
N ASP A 771 29.17 13.64 21.33
CA ASP A 771 29.51 12.24 21.66
C ASP A 771 28.24 11.39 21.81
N LEU A 772 27.20 11.93 22.47
CA LEU A 772 25.89 11.28 22.58
C LEU A 772 25.28 11.06 21.20
N PHE A 773 25.23 12.08 20.35
CA PHE A 773 24.65 11.94 19.01
C PHE A 773 25.45 11.00 18.12
N THR A 774 26.77 10.91 18.31
CA THR A 774 27.60 9.89 17.66
C THR A 774 27.22 8.48 18.13
N ALA A 775 27.05 8.28 19.44
CA ALA A 775 26.60 6.99 19.99
C ALA A 775 25.17 6.63 19.54
N VAL A 776 24.26 7.60 19.49
CA VAL A 776 22.90 7.46 18.96
C VAL A 776 22.93 7.05 17.48
N ASN A 777 23.71 7.71 16.64
CA ASN A 777 23.83 7.37 15.22
C ASN A 777 24.34 5.94 15.01
N ASN A 778 25.29 5.50 15.84
CA ASN A 778 25.78 4.12 15.81
C ASN A 778 24.70 3.11 16.24
N PHE A 779 23.92 3.43 17.27
CA PHE A 779 22.80 2.59 17.74
C PHE A 779 21.68 2.50 16.70
N VAL A 780 21.31 3.62 16.08
CA VAL A 780 20.29 3.70 15.01
C VAL A 780 20.64 2.82 13.80
N GLY A 781 21.93 2.52 13.60
CA GLY A 781 22.42 1.55 12.62
C GLY A 781 21.94 0.10 12.83
N GLY A 782 21.38 -0.22 14.00
CA GLY A 782 20.74 -1.51 14.26
C GLY A 782 21.62 -2.56 14.96
N ASP A 783 22.74 -2.15 15.56
CA ASP A 783 23.71 -3.04 16.19
C ASP A 783 23.55 -3.08 17.73
N GLU A 784 23.20 -4.24 18.27
CA GLU A 784 22.99 -4.45 19.71
C GLU A 784 24.27 -4.16 20.53
N THR A 785 25.46 -4.31 19.95
CA THR A 785 26.73 -3.99 20.63
C THR A 785 26.89 -2.49 20.93
N LYS A 786 26.05 -1.63 20.32
CA LYS A 786 26.05 -0.18 20.54
C LYS A 786 25.16 0.28 21.69
N ILE A 787 24.41 -0.63 22.33
CA ILE A 787 23.61 -0.30 23.53
C ILE A 787 24.51 0.18 24.68
N GLU A 788 25.59 -0.54 24.98
CA GLU A 788 26.47 -0.19 26.10
C GLU A 788 27.21 1.15 25.89
N PRO A 789 27.78 1.44 24.71
CA PRO A 789 28.31 2.77 24.40
C PRO A 789 27.29 3.90 24.55
N LEU A 790 26.07 3.73 24.04
CA LEU A 790 25.01 4.75 24.17
C LEU A 790 24.63 4.97 25.64
N PHE A 791 24.43 3.90 26.39
CA PHE A 791 24.15 3.97 27.81
C PHE A 791 25.29 4.64 28.61
N SER A 792 26.54 4.40 28.22
CA SER A 792 27.72 4.99 28.86
C SER A 792 27.74 6.51 28.69
N GLU A 793 27.42 7.03 27.50
CA GLU A 793 27.32 8.49 27.28
C GLU A 793 26.16 9.11 28.07
N ILE A 794 25.00 8.45 28.14
CA ILE A 794 23.88 8.93 28.97
C ILE A 794 24.28 8.97 30.46
N SER A 795 24.95 7.93 30.95
CA SER A 795 25.42 7.85 32.34
C SER A 795 26.49 8.90 32.66
N LYS A 796 27.36 9.21 31.69
CA LYS A 796 28.35 10.31 31.79
C LYS A 796 27.65 11.65 31.88
N ILE A 797 26.65 11.91 31.04
CA ILE A 797 25.84 13.14 31.07
C ILE A 797 25.11 13.28 32.40
N GLU A 798 24.51 12.19 32.91
CA GLU A 798 23.89 12.17 34.25
C GLU A 798 24.90 12.63 35.30
N LYS A 799 26.07 11.99 35.37
CA LYS A 799 27.10 12.30 36.37
C LYS A 799 27.63 13.74 36.27
N GLU A 800 27.80 14.27 35.06
CA GLU A 800 28.37 15.60 34.85
C GLU A 800 27.37 16.75 35.09
N ASN A 801 26.06 16.49 35.00
CA ASN A 801 25.03 17.54 34.97
C ASN A 801 23.95 17.42 36.04
N LYS A 802 23.98 16.38 36.87
CA LYS A 802 23.06 16.17 38.00
C LYS A 802 22.96 17.37 38.96
N ASP A 803 24.04 18.12 39.14
CA ASP A 803 24.09 19.31 40.01
C ASP A 803 23.89 20.65 39.26
N LYS A 804 23.52 20.60 37.97
CA LYS A 804 23.38 21.76 37.06
C LYS A 804 21.94 21.98 36.58
N ILE A 805 20.96 21.43 37.29
CA ILE A 805 19.53 21.58 37.01
C ILE A 805 19.11 23.04 37.26
N ARG A 806 18.21 23.59 36.43
CA ARG A 806 17.69 24.95 36.62
C ARG A 806 17.03 25.10 37.99
N ASN A 807 17.43 26.14 38.71
CA ASN A 807 16.90 26.45 40.02
C ASN A 807 15.55 27.20 39.88
N SER A 808 14.47 26.47 39.61
CA SER A 808 13.09 26.97 39.60
C SER A 808 12.20 26.06 40.45
N GLN A 809 11.15 26.60 41.09
CA GLN A 809 10.23 25.80 41.92
C GLN A 809 9.47 24.71 41.13
N ALA A 810 9.53 24.73 39.79
CA ALA A 810 8.78 23.82 38.92
C ALA A 810 9.60 22.65 38.34
N ILE A 811 10.94 22.65 38.46
CA ILE A 811 11.80 21.64 37.84
C ILE A 811 12.48 20.80 38.93
N SER A 812 12.32 19.49 38.83
CA SER A 812 12.83 18.50 39.79
C SER A 812 13.95 17.63 39.21
N LYS A 813 14.66 16.89 40.09
CA LYS A 813 15.58 15.82 39.65
C LYS A 813 14.87 14.73 38.84
N THR A 814 13.57 14.53 39.09
CA THR A 814 12.76 13.58 38.32
C THR A 814 12.65 14.01 36.86
N ASP A 815 12.49 15.31 36.58
CA ASP A 815 12.41 15.84 35.22
C ASP A 815 13.73 15.66 34.46
N PHE A 816 14.86 15.80 35.16
CA PHE A 816 16.19 15.51 34.61
C PHE A 816 16.39 14.02 34.28
N TYR A 817 15.97 13.12 35.16
CA TYR A 817 16.04 11.69 34.85
C TYR A 817 15.08 11.27 33.74
N ASN A 818 13.89 11.86 33.69
CA ASN A 818 12.96 11.65 32.60
C ASN A 818 13.54 12.17 31.28
N LEU A 819 14.17 13.34 31.24
CA LEU A 819 14.88 13.85 30.07
C LEU A 819 15.92 12.84 29.54
N LEU A 820 16.77 12.28 30.40
CA LEU A 820 17.86 11.39 29.99
C LEU A 820 17.40 9.98 29.62
N TYR A 821 16.43 9.42 30.34
CA TYR A 821 15.97 8.05 30.18
C TYR A 821 14.66 7.92 29.40
N LYS A 822 14.16 9.02 28.82
CA LYS A 822 13.01 9.01 27.89
C LYS A 822 13.39 8.32 26.58
N SER A 823 12.40 7.68 25.98
CA SER A 823 12.51 7.12 24.64
C SER A 823 12.31 8.23 23.60
N TYR A 824 13.38 8.61 22.92
CA TYR A 824 13.34 9.49 21.74
C TYR A 824 13.41 8.70 20.42
N PHE A 825 13.28 7.38 20.49
CA PHE A 825 13.46 6.48 19.36
C PHE A 825 12.11 6.00 18.84
N ASN A 826 11.89 6.18 17.53
CA ASN A 826 10.71 5.69 16.83
C ASN A 826 11.13 4.81 15.64
N VAL A 827 10.56 3.61 15.53
CA VAL A 827 10.79 2.73 14.38
C VAL A 827 9.78 3.07 13.28
N VAL A 828 10.26 3.49 12.11
CA VAL A 828 9.41 3.96 11.00
C VAL A 828 9.78 3.26 9.69
N PRO A 829 8.82 3.11 8.76
CA PRO A 829 9.13 2.59 7.43
C PRO A 829 9.97 3.63 6.65
N LEU A 830 10.74 3.12 5.70
CA LEU A 830 11.47 3.92 4.72
C LEU A 830 11.02 3.46 3.33
N VAL A 831 10.19 4.27 2.69
CA VAL A 831 9.74 4.00 1.32
C VAL A 831 10.49 4.91 0.35
N LYS A 832 10.91 4.33 -0.77
CA LYS A 832 11.48 5.09 -1.89
C LYS A 832 10.78 4.71 -3.19
N TYR A 833 10.51 5.70 -4.02
CA TYR A 833 10.02 5.54 -5.38
C TYR A 833 11.15 5.85 -6.35
N LYS A 834 11.52 4.89 -7.22
CA LYS A 834 12.64 5.03 -8.17
C LYS A 834 13.92 5.58 -7.50
N LYS A 835 14.28 5.00 -6.34
CA LYS A 835 15.42 5.38 -5.46
C LYS A 835 15.29 6.72 -4.72
N THR A 836 14.20 7.46 -4.88
CA THR A 836 13.97 8.75 -4.22
C THR A 836 13.07 8.59 -2.99
N GLN A 837 13.46 9.16 -1.84
CA GLN A 837 12.67 9.08 -0.60
C GLN A 837 11.38 9.92 -0.69
N LEU A 838 10.32 9.50 -0.02
CA LEU A 838 8.98 10.12 -0.09
C LEU A 838 8.98 11.64 0.13
N HIS A 839 9.73 12.14 1.11
CA HIS A 839 9.78 13.57 1.41
C HIS A 839 10.40 14.43 0.29
N LYS A 840 11.07 13.82 -0.69
CA LYS A 840 11.66 14.49 -1.86
C LYS A 840 10.81 14.36 -3.13
N LEU A 841 9.68 13.65 -3.05
CA LEU A 841 8.80 13.43 -4.19
C LEU A 841 7.83 14.60 -4.37
N SER A 842 7.48 14.87 -5.63
CA SER A 842 6.35 15.75 -5.98
C SER A 842 5.01 15.15 -5.52
N LEU A 843 3.95 15.98 -5.42
CA LEU A 843 2.61 15.49 -5.05
C LEU A 843 2.12 14.35 -5.97
N GLY A 844 2.23 14.50 -7.29
CA GLY A 844 1.82 13.46 -8.25
C GLY A 844 2.59 12.13 -8.06
N GLN A 845 3.88 12.21 -7.74
CA GLN A 845 4.68 11.03 -7.42
C GLN A 845 4.24 10.38 -6.10
N LYS A 846 3.95 11.16 -5.05
CA LYS A 846 3.42 10.63 -3.78
C LYS A 846 2.05 9.95 -4.00
N ALA A 847 1.15 10.54 -4.78
CA ALA A 847 -0.12 9.94 -5.16
C ALA A 847 0.07 8.61 -5.91
N THR A 848 1.03 8.56 -6.84
CA THR A 848 1.40 7.33 -7.55
C THR A 848 1.86 6.22 -6.61
N VAL A 849 2.68 6.55 -5.60
CA VAL A 849 3.09 5.58 -4.57
C VAL A 849 1.87 5.01 -3.83
N LEU A 850 0.94 5.88 -3.44
CA LEU A 850 -0.26 5.49 -2.71
C LEU A 850 -1.15 4.55 -3.55
N ILE A 851 -1.38 4.89 -4.82
CA ILE A 851 -2.13 4.05 -5.77
C ILE A 851 -1.50 2.68 -5.90
N LYS A 852 -0.17 2.62 -6.08
CA LYS A 852 0.57 1.37 -6.18
C LYS A 852 0.41 0.50 -4.93
N ILE A 853 0.43 1.10 -3.74
CA ILE A 853 0.22 0.37 -2.48
C ILE A 853 -1.20 -0.19 -2.42
N TYR A 854 -2.22 0.60 -2.79
CA TYR A 854 -3.61 0.12 -2.80
C TYR A 854 -3.85 -1.02 -3.80
N LEU A 855 -3.32 -0.89 -5.01
CA LEU A 855 -3.40 -1.94 -6.02
C LEU A 855 -2.70 -3.24 -5.59
N ALA A 856 -1.68 -3.16 -4.74
CA ALA A 856 -0.99 -4.33 -4.20
C ALA A 856 -1.70 -4.97 -3.00
N GLN A 857 -2.71 -4.31 -2.42
CA GLN A 857 -3.51 -4.89 -1.32
C GLN A 857 -4.61 -5.83 -1.81
N GLY A 858 -4.91 -5.84 -3.11
CA GLY A 858 -5.85 -6.77 -3.74
C GLY A 858 -6.67 -6.13 -4.85
N ASP A 859 -7.73 -6.83 -5.25
CA ASP A 859 -8.56 -6.47 -6.41
C ASP A 859 -9.77 -5.57 -6.07
N LYS A 860 -9.67 -4.82 -4.96
CA LYS A 860 -10.70 -3.87 -4.54
C LYS A 860 -10.80 -2.74 -5.57
N PRO A 861 -11.99 -2.38 -6.06
CA PRO A 861 -12.14 -1.18 -6.89
C PRO A 861 -11.62 0.05 -6.13
N ILE A 862 -10.95 0.96 -6.84
CA ILE A 862 -10.39 2.17 -6.25
C ILE A 862 -10.99 3.37 -6.95
N ILE A 863 -11.52 4.30 -6.16
CA ILE A 863 -11.96 5.61 -6.59
C ILE A 863 -11.04 6.63 -5.94
N ILE A 864 -10.42 7.48 -6.76
CA ILE A 864 -9.54 8.54 -6.27
C ILE A 864 -9.98 9.85 -6.88
N ASP A 865 -10.22 10.82 -6.00
CA ASP A 865 -10.46 12.20 -6.39
C ASP A 865 -9.16 12.99 -6.20
N SER A 866 -8.56 13.45 -7.29
CA SER A 866 -7.29 14.18 -7.31
C SER A 866 -7.40 15.49 -8.08
N HIS A 867 -6.47 16.43 -7.85
CA HIS A 867 -6.40 17.68 -8.61
C HIS A 867 -6.05 17.47 -10.08
N ASP A 868 -6.44 18.43 -10.92
CA ASP A 868 -6.16 18.48 -12.36
C ASP A 868 -4.64 18.58 -12.69
N ASP A 869 -3.81 18.99 -11.72
CA ASP A 869 -2.40 19.31 -11.91
C ASP A 869 -1.43 18.13 -11.63
N HIS A 870 -1.90 16.88 -11.64
CA HIS A 870 -1.09 15.71 -11.20
C HIS A 870 -0.84 14.66 -12.27
#